data_AF-A0A0G2HYV0-F1
#
_entry.id   AF-A0A0G2HYV0-F1
#
_cell.length_a   1.000
_cell.length_b   1.000
_cell.length_c   1.000
_cell.angle_alpha   90.00
_cell.angle_beta   90.00
_cell.angle_gamma   90.00
#
_symmetry.space_group_name_H-M   'P 1'
#
loop_
_entity.id
_entity.type
_entity.pdbx_description
1 polymer ?
#
loop_
_entity_poly.entity_id
_entity_poly.type
_entity_poly.pdbx_seq_one_letter_code
_entity_poly.pdbx_strand_id
1 'polypeptide(L)'
;MATTTSNATPTPALPPPPGTTSNFDNPATLKGSMDIAMGVAIPLTTIFFFLRAYVRIFIKRQWIGEDWLALIAYIGTIAFCGTGAATMAHHGGEHQWDMTRSQAKEAYYWFNVASIHYGITICIAKLAILCLYRRVFSMYPRSAFDITVVFLIVLLVLFYIATNITKIWECVPRARIWDPSIPGHCIDTPMLLNVSGIFNTVTDFIIVMMPFKAVWTLNMKLKKKVYVVLAFTFGMCAPAFSLVGSIVRLRGTKNPDKTWVQPEIIMWGLAELTTGILCVSFPEIGVLFKGGKRRPSVEASTAVREGRYRREDAVFNRVRHKLWTWTTSLSTTLATVNTSPEEGPGGWKGGATTTVASAKGEGGGGGGQHEHVELDEVKLVNRPATALSIEGGQPGHNNTGRGPGDVEVTREPMSSRFCADCIALGTVPLEDLNEINHPMRDLLENYSKVPSEEVVKHRERGFASNPYPCIGLYRFTILTLHTHPLYETIVERLRQPGAAYLDIGCCFGQDLRRLAHDGVPSANLTGVDIAGALMEHGYELFRDRGTLQSRFTVADVFAGDDGGEGQQAWAELRARGADVVHCSAFFHLFPLAEQQTAARHVARLVRPGGVVVGRQIGSVAPGDVPAIQEGSSSYRHDVGTFAALWDQAGEATGTRWKVEGTMDMVGINTSSPVEDENSRRLLFTVTRVE
;
A
#
# COMPACT_ATOMS: atom_id res chain seq x y z
N MET A 1 -44.25 -33.81 61.95
CA MET A 1 -44.41 -32.35 61.78
C MET A 1 -44.04 -32.03 60.34
N ALA A 2 -45.03 -31.80 59.49
CA ALA A 2 -44.82 -31.38 58.10
C ALA A 2 -44.44 -29.90 58.11
N THR A 3 -43.22 -29.60 57.71
CA THR A 3 -42.72 -28.23 57.55
C THR A 3 -43.52 -27.59 56.41
N THR A 4 -44.45 -26.71 56.77
CA THR A 4 -45.21 -25.88 55.84
C THR A 4 -44.23 -24.87 55.25
N THR A 5 -43.62 -25.20 54.11
CA THR A 5 -42.94 -24.20 53.28
C THR A 5 -44.01 -23.24 52.78
N SER A 6 -44.06 -22.04 53.36
CA SER A 6 -44.84 -20.95 52.80
C SER A 6 -44.42 -20.75 51.35
N ASN A 7 -45.32 -21.01 50.40
CA ASN A 7 -45.17 -20.56 49.03
C ASN A 7 -45.23 -19.03 49.03
N ALA A 8 -44.10 -18.40 49.36
CA ALA A 8 -43.93 -16.95 49.25
C ALA A 8 -44.00 -16.64 47.75
N THR A 9 -45.06 -15.96 47.34
CA THR A 9 -45.20 -15.47 45.96
C THR A 9 -43.95 -14.66 45.61
N PRO A 10 -43.25 -15.00 44.52
CA PRO A 10 -42.00 -14.31 44.15
C PRO A 10 -42.26 -12.81 44.02
N THR A 11 -41.43 -12.01 44.69
CA THR A 11 -41.52 -10.55 44.63
C THR A 11 -40.80 -10.05 43.37
N PRO A 12 -41.47 -9.28 42.49
CA PRO A 12 -40.86 -8.80 41.27
C PRO A 12 -39.74 -7.79 41.54
N ALA A 13 -38.77 -7.69 40.61
CA ALA A 13 -37.66 -6.75 40.73
C ALA A 13 -38.08 -5.30 40.53
N LEU A 14 -39.14 -5.06 39.75
CA LEU A 14 -39.81 -3.77 39.56
C LEU A 14 -41.34 -3.97 39.65
N PRO A 15 -42.12 -3.07 40.27
CA PRO A 15 -43.58 -3.20 40.25
C PRO A 15 -44.12 -3.12 38.81
N PRO A 16 -45.13 -3.93 38.44
CA PRO A 16 -45.67 -3.91 37.09
C PRO A 16 -46.42 -2.58 36.80
N PRO A 17 -46.48 -2.15 35.52
CA PRO A 17 -47.27 -1.00 35.12
C PRO A 17 -48.77 -1.17 35.45
N PRO A 18 -49.53 -0.06 35.56
CA PRO A 18 -50.97 -0.13 35.77
C PRO A 18 -51.66 -0.99 34.70
N GLY A 19 -52.41 -2.02 35.13
CA GLY A 19 -53.14 -2.91 34.22
C GLY A 19 -52.36 -4.16 33.76
N THR A 20 -51.15 -4.39 34.23
CA THR A 20 -50.35 -5.59 33.93
C THR A 20 -50.08 -6.37 35.22
N THR A 21 -50.13 -7.71 35.15
CA THR A 21 -49.75 -8.61 36.24
C THR A 21 -48.46 -9.33 35.90
N SER A 22 -47.54 -9.43 36.87
CA SER A 22 -46.28 -10.16 36.74
C SER A 22 -46.49 -11.63 36.37
N ASN A 23 -45.72 -12.12 35.40
CA ASN A 23 -45.73 -13.51 34.95
C ASN A 23 -44.33 -14.13 35.04
N PHE A 24 -44.08 -14.87 36.12
CA PHE A 24 -42.78 -15.53 36.38
C PHE A 24 -42.63 -16.88 35.69
N ASP A 25 -43.74 -17.53 35.29
CA ASP A 25 -43.72 -18.88 34.72
C ASP A 25 -43.41 -18.87 33.22
N ASN A 26 -43.87 -17.83 32.52
CA ASN A 26 -43.63 -17.64 31.09
C ASN A 26 -43.47 -16.15 30.76
N PRO A 27 -42.34 -15.53 31.17
CA PRO A 27 -42.11 -14.11 30.95
C PRO A 27 -42.04 -13.77 29.45
N ALA A 28 -42.51 -12.58 29.08
CA ALA A 28 -42.27 -12.08 27.73
C ALA A 28 -40.75 -11.90 27.52
N THR A 29 -40.22 -12.34 26.38
CA THR A 29 -38.78 -12.38 26.15
C THR A 29 -38.38 -11.91 24.75
N LEU A 30 -37.29 -11.15 24.67
CA LEU A 30 -36.63 -10.77 23.41
C LEU A 30 -35.71 -11.87 22.84
N LYS A 31 -35.64 -13.05 23.48
CA LYS A 31 -34.71 -14.13 23.09
C LYS A 31 -34.81 -14.52 21.63
N GLY A 32 -36.03 -14.68 21.11
CA GLY A 32 -36.24 -15.03 19.70
C GLY A 32 -35.68 -13.97 18.74
N SER A 33 -35.84 -12.68 19.05
CA SER A 33 -35.28 -11.59 18.25
C SER A 33 -33.75 -11.59 18.27
N MET A 34 -33.13 -11.85 19.42
CA MET A 34 -31.68 -11.98 19.54
C MET A 34 -31.15 -13.20 18.76
N ASP A 35 -31.83 -14.35 18.86
CA ASP A 35 -31.46 -15.57 18.12
C ASP A 35 -31.50 -15.34 16.61
N ILE A 36 -32.52 -14.63 16.11
CA ILE A 36 -32.61 -14.22 14.69
C ILE A 36 -31.45 -13.28 14.32
N ALA A 37 -31.17 -12.27 15.13
CA ALA A 37 -30.09 -11.31 14.88
C ALA A 37 -28.73 -12.02 14.80
N MET A 38 -28.43 -12.93 15.73
CA MET A 38 -27.22 -13.75 15.71
C MET A 38 -27.18 -14.71 14.52
N GLY A 39 -28.33 -15.34 14.21
CA GLY A 39 -28.49 -16.23 13.05
C GLY A 39 -28.21 -15.56 11.71
N VAL A 40 -28.38 -14.23 11.62
CA VAL A 40 -27.99 -13.43 10.44
C VAL A 40 -26.55 -12.94 10.55
N ALA A 41 -26.13 -12.43 11.71
CA ALA A 41 -24.81 -11.83 11.90
C ALA A 41 -23.64 -12.83 11.74
N ILE A 42 -23.76 -14.03 12.34
CA ILE A 42 -22.71 -15.06 12.31
C ILE A 42 -22.38 -15.50 10.87
N PRO A 43 -23.34 -15.95 10.04
CA PRO A 43 -23.01 -16.38 8.69
C PRO A 43 -22.50 -15.22 7.82
N LEU A 44 -23.09 -14.03 7.92
CA LEU A 44 -22.65 -12.87 7.13
C LEU A 44 -21.20 -12.48 7.45
N THR A 45 -20.87 -12.28 8.71
CA THR A 45 -19.51 -11.92 9.12
C THR A 45 -18.50 -13.02 8.77
N THR A 46 -18.87 -14.28 8.99
CA THR A 46 -18.02 -15.45 8.70
C THR A 46 -17.72 -15.55 7.21
N ILE A 47 -18.75 -15.56 6.36
CA ILE A 47 -18.58 -15.69 4.91
C ILE A 47 -17.69 -14.56 4.35
N PHE A 48 -17.98 -13.31 4.71
CA PHE A 48 -17.22 -12.16 4.21
C PHE A 48 -15.78 -12.15 4.71
N PHE A 49 -15.55 -12.48 5.98
CA PHE A 49 -14.20 -12.55 6.53
C PHE A 49 -13.39 -13.67 5.87
N PHE A 50 -13.94 -14.87 5.71
CA PHE A 50 -13.23 -15.98 5.07
C PHE A 50 -12.99 -15.74 3.58
N LEU A 51 -13.91 -15.08 2.87
CA LEU A 51 -13.67 -14.62 1.49
C LEU A 51 -12.52 -13.61 1.43
N ARG A 52 -12.49 -12.63 2.34
CA ARG A 52 -11.36 -11.69 2.47
C ARG A 52 -10.05 -12.44 2.73
N ALA A 53 -10.05 -13.36 3.68
CA ALA A 53 -8.87 -14.15 4.04
C ALA A 53 -8.39 -14.99 2.85
N TYR A 54 -9.31 -15.61 2.11
CA TYR A 54 -8.99 -16.35 0.90
C TYR A 54 -8.31 -15.47 -0.16
N VAL A 55 -8.88 -14.28 -0.44
CA VAL A 55 -8.28 -13.33 -1.39
C VAL A 55 -6.89 -12.89 -0.92
N ARG A 56 -6.71 -12.58 0.37
CA ARG A 56 -5.43 -12.13 0.91
C ARG A 56 -4.34 -13.18 0.86
N ILE A 57 -4.66 -14.39 1.32
CA ILE A 57 -3.71 -15.48 1.48
C ILE A 57 -3.39 -16.09 0.12
N PHE A 58 -4.40 -16.39 -0.69
CA PHE A 58 -4.19 -17.20 -1.91
C PHE A 58 -4.08 -16.38 -3.19
N ILE A 59 -4.83 -15.28 -3.32
CA ILE A 59 -4.82 -14.46 -4.55
C ILE A 59 -3.74 -13.38 -4.48
N LYS A 60 -3.75 -12.57 -3.42
CA LYS A 60 -2.77 -11.49 -3.22
C LYS A 60 -1.46 -11.97 -2.62
N ARG A 61 -1.44 -13.16 -2.01
CA ARG A 61 -0.27 -13.78 -1.35
C ARG A 61 0.43 -12.84 -0.38
N GLN A 62 -0.35 -12.02 0.32
CA GLN A 62 0.17 -11.02 1.24
C GLN A 62 -0.80 -10.83 2.40
N TRP A 63 -0.31 -11.00 3.62
CA TRP A 63 -1.02 -10.72 4.87
C TRP A 63 -0.38 -9.50 5.53
N ILE A 64 -1.17 -8.45 5.80
CA ILE A 64 -0.67 -7.18 6.32
C ILE A 64 -1.33 -6.83 7.65
N GLY A 65 -0.84 -5.79 8.33
CA GLY A 65 -1.30 -5.40 9.67
C GLY A 65 -2.81 -5.17 9.81
N GLU A 66 -3.47 -4.63 8.78
CA GLU A 66 -4.93 -4.45 8.77
C GLU A 66 -5.71 -5.77 8.76
N ASP A 67 -5.13 -6.86 8.24
CA ASP A 67 -5.78 -8.17 8.20
C ASP A 67 -5.84 -8.78 9.61
N TRP A 68 -4.86 -8.47 10.46
CA TRP A 68 -4.90 -8.80 11.89
C TRP A 68 -6.00 -8.04 12.61
N LEU A 69 -6.16 -6.74 12.36
CA LEU A 69 -7.25 -5.96 12.95
C LEU A 69 -8.62 -6.49 12.51
N ALA A 70 -8.79 -6.85 11.24
CA ALA A 70 -10.02 -7.44 10.73
C ALA A 70 -10.29 -8.82 11.37
N LEU A 71 -9.26 -9.66 11.56
CA LEU A 71 -9.38 -10.95 12.25
C LEU A 71 -9.81 -10.78 13.71
N ILE A 72 -9.18 -9.86 14.43
CA ILE A 72 -9.50 -9.61 15.84
C ILE A 72 -10.92 -9.05 15.97
N ALA A 73 -11.33 -8.13 15.08
CA ALA A 73 -12.70 -7.63 15.04
C ALA A 73 -13.72 -8.74 14.73
N TYR A 74 -13.39 -9.67 13.82
CA TYR A 74 -14.22 -10.84 13.52
C TYR A 74 -14.39 -11.74 14.76
N ILE A 75 -13.29 -12.14 15.39
CA ILE A 75 -13.32 -12.96 16.61
C ILE A 75 -14.12 -12.26 17.71
N GLY A 76 -13.88 -10.96 17.91
CA GLY A 76 -14.63 -10.14 18.87
C GLY A 76 -16.13 -10.07 18.56
N THR A 77 -16.53 -10.06 17.28
CA THR A 77 -17.95 -10.06 16.88
C THR A 77 -18.60 -11.40 17.17
N ILE A 78 -17.93 -12.52 16.87
CA ILE A 78 -18.42 -13.86 17.22
C ILE A 78 -18.54 -14.03 18.74
N ALA A 79 -17.54 -13.56 19.48
CA ALA A 79 -17.58 -13.59 20.94
C ALA A 79 -18.69 -12.66 21.50
N PHE A 80 -18.98 -11.55 20.83
CA PHE A 80 -20.09 -10.66 21.19
C PHE A 80 -21.45 -11.33 21.00
N CYS A 81 -21.64 -12.14 19.93
CA CYS A 81 -22.82 -13.01 19.81
C CYS A 81 -22.92 -13.99 21.00
N GLY A 82 -21.81 -14.59 21.42
CA GLY A 82 -21.78 -15.44 22.62
C GLY A 82 -22.18 -14.69 23.89
N THR A 83 -21.75 -13.44 24.02
CA THR A 83 -22.12 -12.59 25.16
C THR A 83 -23.60 -12.19 25.11
N GLY A 84 -24.15 -11.95 23.92
CA GLY A 84 -25.58 -11.75 23.69
C GLY A 84 -26.39 -12.98 24.07
N ALA A 85 -25.98 -14.16 23.64
CA ALA A 85 -26.62 -15.43 24.00
C ALA A 85 -26.61 -15.66 25.53
N ALA A 86 -25.47 -15.40 26.18
CA ALA A 86 -25.35 -15.47 27.64
C ALA A 86 -26.28 -14.47 28.34
N THR A 87 -26.38 -13.24 27.81
CA THR A 87 -27.31 -12.23 28.33
C THR A 87 -28.76 -12.72 28.28
N MET A 88 -29.21 -13.31 27.16
CA MET A 88 -30.56 -13.86 27.05
C MET A 88 -30.77 -15.09 27.93
N ALA A 89 -29.75 -15.93 28.13
CA ALA A 89 -29.82 -17.11 28.98
C ALA A 89 -29.94 -16.76 30.47
N HIS A 90 -29.46 -15.59 30.87
CA HIS A 90 -29.49 -15.07 32.24
C HIS A 90 -30.50 -13.92 32.39
N HIS A 91 -31.73 -14.12 31.89
CA HIS A 91 -32.89 -13.23 32.07
C HIS A 91 -32.78 -11.82 31.44
N GLY A 92 -31.67 -11.50 30.76
CA GLY A 92 -31.52 -10.25 30.03
C GLY A 92 -32.33 -10.28 28.74
N GLY A 93 -33.53 -9.70 28.73
CA GLY A 93 -34.50 -9.91 27.66
C GLY A 93 -35.94 -10.01 28.14
N GLU A 94 -36.11 -10.22 29.44
CA GLU A 94 -37.39 -10.26 30.14
C GLU A 94 -37.63 -8.92 30.85
N HIS A 95 -38.89 -8.58 31.07
CA HIS A 95 -39.24 -7.35 31.82
C HIS A 95 -38.88 -7.46 33.30
N GLN A 96 -38.42 -6.38 33.93
CA GLN A 96 -38.06 -6.40 35.36
C GLN A 96 -39.23 -6.77 36.30
N TRP A 97 -40.47 -6.60 35.86
CA TRP A 97 -41.65 -6.99 36.63
C TRP A 97 -42.03 -8.46 36.48
N ASP A 98 -41.42 -9.20 35.55
CA ASP A 98 -41.65 -10.64 35.34
C ASP A 98 -40.51 -11.52 35.89
N MET A 99 -39.52 -10.90 36.56
CA MET A 99 -38.36 -11.59 37.12
C MET A 99 -38.12 -11.22 38.60
N THR A 100 -37.45 -12.10 39.32
CA THR A 100 -37.02 -11.86 40.70
C THR A 100 -35.80 -10.95 40.77
N ARG A 101 -35.55 -10.36 41.95
CA ARG A 101 -34.37 -9.51 42.17
C ARG A 101 -33.05 -10.24 41.91
N SER A 102 -32.93 -11.53 42.22
CA SER A 102 -31.72 -12.32 41.97
C SER A 102 -31.47 -12.50 40.47
N GLN A 103 -32.51 -12.81 39.70
CA GLN A 103 -32.44 -12.93 38.24
C GLN A 103 -32.04 -11.60 37.60
N ALA A 104 -32.58 -10.48 38.10
CA ALA A 104 -32.15 -9.15 37.65
C ALA A 104 -30.66 -8.89 37.88
N LYS A 105 -30.07 -9.35 39.01
CA LYS A 105 -28.62 -9.22 39.25
C LYS A 105 -27.80 -9.93 38.17
N GLU A 106 -28.21 -11.14 37.79
CA GLU A 106 -27.53 -11.88 36.72
C GLU A 106 -27.61 -11.14 35.38
N ALA A 107 -28.78 -10.60 35.03
CA ALA A 107 -28.95 -9.81 33.82
C ALA A 107 -28.03 -8.57 33.82
N TYR A 108 -27.97 -7.81 34.92
CA TYR A 108 -27.10 -6.64 35.04
C TYR A 108 -25.60 -6.97 34.93
N TYR A 109 -25.19 -8.12 35.46
CA TYR A 109 -23.81 -8.60 35.29
C TYR A 109 -23.46 -8.81 33.82
N TRP A 110 -24.30 -9.55 33.09
CA TRP A 110 -24.06 -9.81 31.67
C TRP A 110 -24.20 -8.56 30.80
N PHE A 111 -25.06 -7.60 31.15
CA PHE A 111 -25.11 -6.30 30.50
C PHE A 111 -23.82 -5.48 30.66
N ASN A 112 -23.18 -5.53 31.84
CA ASN A 112 -21.88 -4.89 32.05
C ASN A 112 -20.81 -5.54 31.17
N VAL A 113 -20.75 -6.89 31.14
CA VAL A 113 -19.83 -7.65 30.28
C VAL A 113 -20.05 -7.33 28.80
N ALA A 114 -21.30 -7.34 28.32
CA ALA A 114 -21.64 -6.99 26.95
C ALA A 114 -21.22 -5.57 26.59
N SER A 115 -21.42 -4.60 27.49
CA SER A 115 -21.05 -3.20 27.24
C SER A 115 -19.54 -3.01 27.07
N ILE A 116 -18.73 -3.66 27.94
CA ILE A 116 -17.26 -3.62 27.86
C ILE A 116 -16.79 -4.31 26.58
N HIS A 117 -17.33 -5.49 26.29
CA HIS A 117 -16.96 -6.24 25.10
C HIS A 117 -17.26 -5.46 23.82
N TYR A 118 -18.46 -4.88 23.71
CA TYR A 118 -18.83 -4.03 22.57
C TYR A 118 -17.82 -2.88 22.39
N GLY A 119 -17.47 -2.18 23.46
CA GLY A 119 -16.53 -1.05 23.41
C GLY A 119 -15.14 -1.42 22.86
N ILE A 120 -14.64 -2.60 23.21
CA ILE A 120 -13.36 -3.10 22.67
C ILE A 120 -13.52 -3.48 21.19
N THR A 121 -14.54 -4.26 20.86
CA THR A 121 -14.73 -4.78 19.49
C THR A 121 -15.01 -3.65 18.49
N ILE A 122 -15.83 -2.66 18.85
CA ILE A 122 -16.15 -1.53 17.96
C ILE A 122 -14.92 -0.66 17.69
N CYS A 123 -14.06 -0.45 18.71
CA CYS A 123 -12.80 0.26 18.53
C CYS A 123 -11.93 -0.45 17.48
N ILE A 124 -11.74 -1.76 17.61
CA ILE A 124 -10.90 -2.55 16.69
C ILE A 124 -11.50 -2.55 15.27
N ALA A 125 -12.82 -2.69 15.14
CA ALA A 125 -13.50 -2.62 13.86
C ALA A 125 -13.28 -1.25 13.16
N LYS A 126 -13.42 -0.14 13.89
CA LYS A 126 -13.16 1.21 13.37
C LYS A 126 -11.71 1.42 12.96
N LEU A 127 -10.77 0.91 13.75
CA LEU A 127 -9.34 0.94 13.40
C LEU A 127 -9.06 0.15 12.12
N ALA A 128 -9.71 -1.00 11.92
CA ALA A 128 -9.56 -1.78 10.68
C ALA A 128 -10.06 -0.98 9.46
N ILE A 129 -11.20 -0.29 9.56
CA ILE A 129 -11.74 0.57 8.49
C ILE A 129 -10.81 1.77 8.22
N LEU A 130 -10.30 2.42 9.27
CA LEU A 130 -9.41 3.56 9.11
C LEU A 130 -8.05 3.18 8.51
N CYS A 131 -7.48 2.04 8.90
CA CYS A 131 -6.28 1.49 8.27
C CYS A 131 -6.52 1.16 6.78
N LEU A 132 -7.68 0.60 6.45
CA LEU A 132 -8.09 0.36 5.07
C LEU A 132 -8.18 1.69 4.29
N TYR A 133 -8.82 2.72 4.83
CA TYR A 133 -8.94 4.03 4.20
C TYR A 133 -7.59 4.71 4.03
N ARG A 134 -6.73 4.63 5.04
CA ARG A 134 -5.34 5.10 4.95
C ARG A 134 -4.63 4.44 3.77
N ARG A 135 -4.71 3.12 3.62
CA ARG A 135 -4.02 2.43 2.53
C ARG A 135 -4.62 2.73 1.15
N VAL A 136 -5.94 2.87 1.06
CA VAL A 136 -6.62 3.06 -0.25
C VAL A 136 -6.52 4.50 -0.73
N PHE A 137 -6.63 5.47 0.18
CA PHE A 137 -6.77 6.89 -0.17
C PHE A 137 -5.58 7.76 0.26
N SER A 138 -4.73 7.32 1.21
CA SER A 138 -3.51 8.03 1.59
C SER A 138 -2.33 7.54 0.75
N MET A 139 -2.14 8.17 -0.41
CA MET A 139 -1.01 7.89 -1.32
C MET A 139 0.31 8.50 -0.83
N TYR A 140 0.24 9.48 0.09
CA TYR A 140 1.39 10.18 0.67
C TYR A 140 1.29 10.22 2.20
N PRO A 141 2.29 9.70 2.95
CA PRO A 141 2.32 9.82 4.39
C PRO A 141 2.35 11.30 4.80
N ARG A 142 1.54 11.68 5.79
CA ARG A 142 1.33 13.07 6.28
C ARG A 142 0.48 14.01 5.41
N SER A 143 -0.22 13.53 4.37
CA SER A 143 -1.26 14.35 3.74
C SER A 143 -2.35 14.76 4.75
N ALA A 144 -3.12 15.83 4.49
CA ALA A 144 -4.21 16.24 5.37
C ALA A 144 -5.21 15.09 5.65
N PHE A 145 -5.45 14.23 4.66
CA PHE A 145 -6.23 13.00 4.81
C PHE A 145 -5.55 12.01 5.75
N ASP A 146 -4.25 11.74 5.57
CA ASP A 146 -3.45 10.86 6.43
C ASP A 146 -3.46 11.35 7.89
N ILE A 147 -3.24 12.65 8.10
CA ILE A 147 -3.24 13.30 9.41
C ILE A 147 -4.62 13.16 10.05
N THR A 148 -5.70 13.38 9.29
CA THR A 148 -7.07 13.23 9.79
C THR A 148 -7.35 11.78 10.20
N VAL A 149 -6.93 10.80 9.40
CA VAL A 149 -7.07 9.38 9.73
C VAL A 149 -6.27 9.02 10.98
N VAL A 150 -5.01 9.45 11.08
CA VAL A 150 -4.15 9.19 12.24
C VAL A 150 -4.70 9.86 13.50
N PHE A 151 -5.15 11.12 13.39
CA PHE A 151 -5.81 11.84 14.47
C PHE A 151 -7.04 11.08 14.96
N LEU A 152 -7.89 10.62 14.03
CA LEU A 152 -9.09 9.86 14.37
C LEU A 152 -8.76 8.52 15.01
N ILE A 153 -7.72 7.81 14.54
CA ILE A 153 -7.20 6.59 15.19
C ILE A 153 -6.83 6.88 16.65
N VAL A 154 -6.03 7.91 16.90
CA VAL A 154 -5.60 8.29 18.26
C VAL A 154 -6.80 8.67 19.13
N LEU A 155 -7.71 9.48 18.59
CA LEU A 155 -8.93 9.92 19.29
C LEU A 155 -9.81 8.73 19.68
N LEU A 156 -10.05 7.79 18.76
CA LEU A 156 -10.86 6.59 19.03
C LEU A 156 -10.21 5.71 20.09
N VAL A 157 -8.91 5.43 19.98
CA VAL A 157 -8.19 4.61 20.94
C VAL A 157 -8.27 5.21 22.35
N LEU A 158 -7.97 6.50 22.49
CA LEU A 158 -8.04 7.19 23.79
C LEU A 158 -9.47 7.18 24.35
N PHE A 159 -10.47 7.47 23.53
CA PHE A 159 -11.87 7.49 23.94
C PHE A 159 -12.37 6.11 24.41
N TYR A 160 -12.13 5.06 23.63
CA TYR A 160 -12.60 3.72 23.98
C TYR A 160 -11.82 3.13 25.15
N ILE A 161 -10.53 3.41 25.30
CA ILE A 161 -9.78 3.03 26.51
C ILE A 161 -10.39 3.70 27.74
N ALA A 162 -10.61 5.02 27.70
CA ALA A 162 -11.18 5.77 28.82
C ALA A 162 -12.59 5.29 29.20
N THR A 163 -13.47 5.10 28.21
CA THR A 163 -14.85 4.64 28.45
C THR A 163 -14.91 3.19 28.93
N ASN A 164 -14.05 2.29 28.44
CA ASN A 164 -13.97 0.92 28.95
C ASN A 164 -13.49 0.86 30.40
N ILE A 165 -12.42 1.59 30.75
CA ILE A 165 -11.95 1.68 32.14
C ILE A 165 -13.07 2.21 33.05
N THR A 166 -13.74 3.28 32.61
CA THR A 166 -14.87 3.86 33.34
C THR A 166 -16.02 2.87 33.49
N LYS A 167 -16.30 2.05 32.47
CA LYS A 167 -17.38 1.05 32.50
C LYS A 167 -17.06 -0.17 33.37
N ILE A 168 -15.79 -0.60 33.42
CA ILE A 168 -15.33 -1.67 34.31
C ILE A 168 -15.49 -1.26 35.78
N TRP A 169 -15.20 0.01 36.08
CA TRP A 169 -15.23 0.60 37.41
C TRP A 169 -16.38 1.61 37.58
N GLU A 170 -17.54 1.35 36.97
CA GLU A 170 -18.65 2.32 37.00
C GLU A 170 -19.25 2.51 38.41
N CYS A 171 -19.04 1.56 39.32
CA CYS A 171 -19.38 1.66 40.73
C CYS A 171 -18.20 1.27 41.63
N VAL A 172 -18.15 1.88 42.81
CA VAL A 172 -17.24 1.52 43.90
C VAL A 172 -18.08 1.15 45.13
N PRO A 173 -18.07 -0.13 45.57
CA PRO A 173 -17.36 -1.28 44.99
C PRO A 173 -18.02 -1.81 43.70
N ARG A 174 -17.23 -2.47 42.84
CA ARG A 174 -17.70 -3.00 41.52
C ARG A 174 -18.95 -3.89 41.63
N ALA A 175 -19.09 -4.64 42.72
CA ALA A 175 -20.25 -5.52 42.93
C ALA A 175 -21.58 -4.77 42.98
N ARG A 176 -21.57 -3.45 43.27
CA ARG A 176 -22.77 -2.61 43.31
C ARG A 176 -23.44 -2.44 41.93
N ILE A 177 -22.72 -2.71 40.83
CA ILE A 177 -23.25 -2.64 39.46
C ILE A 177 -24.47 -3.55 39.30
N TRP A 178 -24.35 -4.80 39.78
CA TRP A 178 -25.43 -5.79 39.70
C TRP A 178 -26.16 -5.98 41.03
N ASP A 179 -25.63 -5.50 42.14
CA ASP A 179 -26.29 -5.53 43.44
C ASP A 179 -26.42 -4.14 44.08
N PRO A 180 -27.53 -3.41 43.82
CA PRO A 180 -27.74 -2.07 44.38
C PRO A 180 -27.83 -2.02 45.91
N SER A 181 -27.99 -3.16 46.59
CA SER A 181 -28.09 -3.21 48.05
C SER A 181 -26.74 -2.98 48.76
N ILE A 182 -25.63 -3.20 48.06
CA ILE A 182 -24.28 -3.03 48.61
C ILE A 182 -23.97 -1.54 48.73
N PRO A 183 -23.62 -0.98 49.90
CA PRO A 183 -23.33 0.45 50.07
C PRO A 183 -22.13 0.89 49.22
N GLY A 184 -22.22 2.09 48.66
CA GLY A 184 -21.24 2.62 47.72
C GLY A 184 -21.82 3.70 46.83
N HIS A 185 -21.07 4.12 45.82
CA HIS A 185 -21.51 5.08 44.82
C HIS A 185 -21.24 4.58 43.41
N CYS A 186 -22.02 5.07 42.45
CA CYS A 186 -21.86 4.79 41.03
C CYS A 186 -21.81 6.12 40.28
N ILE A 187 -21.13 6.12 39.14
CA ILE A 187 -21.20 7.24 38.20
C ILE A 187 -22.60 7.31 37.56
N ASP A 188 -22.90 8.40 36.87
CA ASP A 188 -24.09 8.50 36.04
C ASP A 188 -23.95 7.59 34.80
N THR A 189 -24.37 6.32 34.95
CA THR A 189 -24.31 5.31 33.90
C THR A 189 -25.11 5.71 32.64
N PRO A 190 -26.35 6.23 32.74
CA PRO A 190 -27.06 6.76 31.57
C PRO A 190 -26.28 7.86 30.83
N MET A 191 -25.67 8.81 31.54
CA MET A 191 -24.84 9.85 30.93
C MET A 191 -23.67 9.23 30.17
N LEU A 192 -22.92 8.30 30.79
CA LEU A 192 -21.80 7.62 30.15
C LEU A 192 -22.23 6.88 28.87
N LEU A 193 -23.32 6.12 28.93
CA LEU A 193 -23.84 5.36 27.78
C LEU A 193 -24.32 6.27 26.65
N ASN A 194 -24.97 7.39 26.98
CA ASN A 194 -25.42 8.36 25.98
C ASN A 194 -24.24 9.09 25.33
N VAL A 195 -23.25 9.55 26.10
CA VAL A 195 -22.03 10.17 25.56
C VAL A 195 -21.27 9.20 24.66
N SER A 196 -21.10 7.94 25.12
CA SER A 196 -20.48 6.89 24.31
C SER A 196 -21.26 6.59 23.04
N GLY A 197 -22.61 6.54 23.12
CA GLY A 197 -23.47 6.30 21.97
C GLY A 197 -23.40 7.43 20.94
N ILE A 198 -23.47 8.69 21.38
CA ILE A 198 -23.37 9.87 20.50
C ILE A 198 -21.99 9.93 19.85
N PHE A 199 -20.91 9.76 20.61
CA PHE A 199 -19.56 9.74 20.06
C PHE A 199 -19.39 8.63 19.02
N ASN A 200 -19.94 7.44 19.30
CA ASN A 200 -19.93 6.32 18.37
C ASN A 200 -20.63 6.68 17.05
N THR A 201 -21.85 7.22 17.12
CA THR A 201 -22.61 7.64 15.92
C THR A 201 -21.91 8.75 15.15
N VAL A 202 -21.41 9.79 15.83
CA VAL A 202 -20.70 10.89 15.17
C VAL A 202 -19.45 10.39 14.46
N THR A 203 -18.67 9.53 15.11
CA THR A 203 -17.46 8.97 14.49
C THR A 203 -17.78 8.07 13.29
N ASP A 204 -18.89 7.33 13.30
CA ASP A 204 -19.32 6.54 12.12
C ASP A 204 -19.62 7.44 10.92
N PHE A 205 -20.36 8.53 11.13
CA PHE A 205 -20.64 9.49 10.06
C PHE A 205 -19.37 10.15 9.54
N ILE A 206 -18.44 10.55 10.42
CA ILE A 206 -17.15 11.11 10.02
C ILE A 206 -16.38 10.11 9.16
N ILE A 207 -16.27 8.85 9.60
CA ILE A 207 -15.55 7.80 8.86
C ILE A 207 -16.17 7.64 7.47
N VAL A 208 -17.49 7.44 7.36
CA VAL A 208 -18.16 7.17 6.08
C VAL A 208 -18.11 8.37 5.12
N MET A 209 -18.19 9.59 5.63
CA MET A 209 -18.12 10.81 4.81
C MET A 209 -16.68 11.15 4.38
N MET A 210 -15.67 10.67 5.09
CA MET A 210 -14.26 10.98 4.82
C MET A 210 -13.82 10.66 3.37
N PRO A 211 -14.07 9.46 2.80
CA PRO A 211 -13.69 9.18 1.41
C PRO A 211 -14.63 9.81 0.37
N PHE A 212 -15.74 10.45 0.78
CA PHE A 212 -16.76 10.94 -0.14
C PHE A 212 -16.23 12.04 -1.08
N LYS A 213 -15.50 13.03 -0.55
CA LYS A 213 -14.89 14.10 -1.37
C LYS A 213 -13.87 13.54 -2.36
N ALA A 214 -13.09 12.53 -1.95
CA ALA A 214 -12.09 11.88 -2.81
C ALA A 214 -12.72 11.05 -3.94
N VAL A 215 -13.92 10.52 -3.71
CA VAL A 215 -14.61 9.64 -4.65
C VAL A 215 -15.48 10.42 -5.63
N TRP A 216 -16.07 11.54 -5.21
CA TRP A 216 -16.97 12.34 -6.04
C TRP A 216 -16.25 13.08 -7.19
N THR A 217 -14.96 13.37 -7.03
CA THR A 217 -14.13 14.01 -8.07
C THR A 217 -13.65 13.04 -9.15
N LEU A 218 -13.97 11.75 -9.06
CA LEU A 218 -13.39 10.69 -9.89
C LEU A 218 -14.36 10.23 -10.99
N ASN A 219 -14.07 10.59 -12.25
CA ASN A 219 -14.84 10.17 -13.43
C ASN A 219 -14.55 8.71 -13.81
N MET A 220 -15.24 7.76 -13.17
CA MET A 220 -15.01 6.32 -13.35
C MET A 220 -16.00 5.64 -14.32
N LYS A 221 -15.49 4.65 -15.07
CA LYS A 221 -16.32 3.72 -15.88
C LYS A 221 -17.36 3.00 -14.99
N LEU A 222 -18.57 2.77 -15.52
CA LEU A 222 -19.76 2.27 -14.79
C LEU A 222 -19.48 1.06 -13.88
N LYS A 223 -18.67 0.10 -14.33
CA LYS A 223 -18.31 -1.08 -13.51
C LYS A 223 -17.55 -0.72 -12.23
N LYS A 224 -16.60 0.22 -12.29
CA LYS A 224 -15.86 0.70 -11.10
C LYS A 224 -16.76 1.55 -10.20
N LYS A 225 -17.66 2.34 -10.80
CA LYS A 225 -18.68 3.11 -10.09
C LYS A 225 -19.61 2.20 -9.25
N VAL A 226 -20.01 1.05 -9.78
CA VAL A 226 -20.82 0.05 -9.03
C VAL A 226 -20.09 -0.49 -7.80
N TYR A 227 -18.80 -0.87 -7.89
CA TYR A 227 -18.05 -1.35 -6.72
C TYR A 227 -17.92 -0.29 -5.63
N VAL A 228 -17.67 0.95 -6.04
CA VAL A 228 -17.56 2.09 -5.12
C VAL A 228 -18.91 2.35 -4.45
N VAL A 229 -20.00 2.40 -5.21
CA VAL A 229 -21.36 2.56 -4.66
C VAL A 229 -21.67 1.45 -3.67
N LEU A 230 -21.39 0.18 -3.98
CA LEU A 230 -21.62 -0.93 -3.06
C LEU A 230 -20.79 -0.82 -1.78
N ALA A 231 -19.51 -0.42 -1.87
CA ALA A 231 -18.67 -0.18 -0.70
C ALA A 231 -19.21 0.97 0.18
N PHE A 232 -19.72 2.03 -0.44
CA PHE A 232 -20.39 3.13 0.26
C PHE A 232 -21.74 2.73 0.86
N THR A 233 -22.52 1.87 0.20
CA THR A 233 -23.80 1.37 0.71
C THR A 233 -23.60 0.60 2.02
N PHE A 234 -22.65 -0.33 2.06
CA PHE A 234 -22.30 -1.02 3.31
C PHE A 234 -21.71 -0.08 4.35
N GLY A 235 -20.95 0.93 3.91
CA GLY A 235 -20.45 2.01 4.76
C GLY A 235 -21.59 2.77 5.46
N MET A 236 -22.65 3.16 4.74
CA MET A 236 -23.77 3.92 5.32
C MET A 236 -24.66 3.13 6.28
N CYS A 237 -24.67 1.79 6.20
CA CYS A 237 -25.44 0.97 7.13
C CYS A 237 -24.93 1.09 8.59
N ALA A 238 -23.62 1.19 8.80
CA ALA A 238 -23.05 1.27 10.14
C ALA A 238 -23.49 2.53 10.93
N PRO A 239 -23.37 3.77 10.38
CA PRO A 239 -23.91 4.97 11.02
C PRO A 239 -25.42 4.90 11.26
N ALA A 240 -26.19 4.27 10.36
CA ALA A 240 -27.64 4.13 10.53
C ALA A 240 -27.98 3.25 11.74
N PHE A 241 -27.35 2.08 11.87
CA PHE A 241 -27.55 1.20 13.02
C PHE A 241 -27.07 1.83 14.33
N SER A 242 -25.93 2.52 14.29
CA SER A 242 -25.39 3.28 15.41
C SER A 242 -26.34 4.39 15.86
N LEU A 243 -26.93 5.13 14.92
CA LEU A 243 -27.90 6.20 15.20
C LEU A 243 -29.16 5.62 15.85
N VAL A 244 -29.72 4.54 15.32
CA VAL A 244 -30.90 3.89 15.92
C VAL A 244 -30.57 3.41 17.33
N GLY A 245 -29.42 2.74 17.52
CA GLY A 245 -28.96 2.32 18.85
C GLY A 245 -28.79 3.50 19.82
N SER A 246 -28.30 4.65 19.35
CA SER A 246 -28.19 5.88 20.14
C SER A 246 -29.57 6.45 20.53
N ILE A 247 -30.54 6.44 19.60
CA ILE A 247 -31.93 6.84 19.88
C ILE A 247 -32.58 5.93 20.94
N VAL A 248 -32.35 4.62 20.84
CA VAL A 248 -32.84 3.64 21.83
C VAL A 248 -32.23 3.91 23.22
N ARG A 249 -30.92 4.21 23.31
CA ARG A 249 -30.26 4.60 24.59
C ARG A 249 -30.88 5.87 25.19
N LEU A 250 -31.13 6.89 24.37
CA LEU A 250 -31.74 8.14 24.81
C LEU A 250 -33.17 7.93 25.34
N ARG A 251 -33.99 7.14 24.64
CA ARG A 251 -35.34 6.76 25.11
C ARG A 251 -35.27 5.92 26.38
N GLY A 252 -34.29 5.02 26.45
CA GLY A 252 -34.01 4.15 27.58
C GLY A 252 -33.60 4.86 28.86
N THR A 253 -33.12 6.11 28.79
CA THR A 253 -32.68 6.87 29.96
C THR A 253 -33.82 7.05 30.97
N LYS A 254 -35.03 7.38 30.48
CA LYS A 254 -36.22 7.60 31.30
C LYS A 254 -37.02 6.33 31.60
N ASN A 255 -36.73 5.22 30.93
CA ASN A 255 -37.44 3.97 31.15
C ASN A 255 -36.91 3.27 32.42
N PRO A 256 -37.76 2.97 33.41
CA PRO A 256 -37.34 2.26 34.61
C PRO A 256 -36.98 0.79 34.34
N ASP A 257 -37.49 0.19 33.27
CA ASP A 257 -37.26 -1.21 32.89
C ASP A 257 -36.01 -1.36 32.03
N LYS A 258 -34.86 -1.57 32.68
CA LYS A 258 -33.56 -1.67 32.01
C LYS A 258 -33.33 -3.04 31.38
N THR A 259 -33.93 -4.11 31.92
CA THR A 259 -33.70 -5.49 31.43
C THR A 259 -34.34 -5.75 30.07
N TRP A 260 -35.33 -4.95 29.69
CA TRP A 260 -35.91 -4.97 28.34
C TRP A 260 -35.16 -4.08 27.33
N VAL A 261 -34.77 -2.87 27.75
CA VAL A 261 -34.12 -1.89 26.86
C VAL A 261 -32.69 -2.26 26.51
N GLN A 262 -31.94 -2.85 27.46
CA GLN A 262 -30.52 -3.14 27.26
C GLN A 262 -30.24 -4.22 26.18
N PRO A 263 -30.99 -5.34 26.10
CA PRO A 263 -30.91 -6.29 25.00
C PRO A 263 -31.19 -5.68 23.62
N GLU A 264 -32.12 -4.72 23.54
CA GLU A 264 -32.39 -4.00 22.30
C GLU A 264 -31.14 -3.22 21.83
N ILE A 265 -30.46 -2.54 22.75
CA ILE A 265 -29.19 -1.85 22.48
C ILE A 265 -28.11 -2.84 22.01
N ILE A 266 -28.04 -4.04 22.61
CA ILE A 266 -27.09 -5.08 22.23
C ILE A 266 -27.35 -5.56 20.79
N MET A 267 -28.61 -5.73 20.39
CA MET A 267 -28.97 -6.12 19.01
C MET A 267 -28.53 -5.08 17.98
N TRP A 268 -28.77 -3.79 18.23
CA TRP A 268 -28.29 -2.72 17.35
C TRP A 268 -26.76 -2.65 17.30
N GLY A 269 -26.09 -2.87 18.44
CA GLY A 269 -24.63 -2.99 18.48
C GLY A 269 -24.11 -4.17 17.66
N LEU A 270 -24.80 -5.31 17.67
CA LEU A 270 -24.45 -6.47 16.84
C LEU A 270 -24.58 -6.19 15.34
N ALA A 271 -25.65 -5.49 14.93
CA ALA A 271 -25.84 -5.08 13.54
C ALA A 271 -24.74 -4.12 13.07
N GLU A 272 -24.33 -3.19 13.93
CA GLU A 272 -23.23 -2.26 13.68
C GLU A 272 -21.88 -2.99 13.53
N LEU A 273 -21.52 -3.88 14.47
CA LEU A 273 -20.28 -4.67 14.38
C LEU A 273 -20.25 -5.53 13.10
N THR A 274 -21.38 -6.16 12.78
CA THR A 274 -21.55 -6.96 11.56
C THR A 274 -21.28 -6.12 10.31
N THR A 275 -21.91 -4.95 10.20
CA THR A 275 -21.71 -4.06 9.04
C THR A 275 -20.30 -3.49 8.95
N GLY A 276 -19.63 -3.24 10.07
CA GLY A 276 -18.20 -2.86 10.10
C GLY A 276 -17.30 -3.92 9.45
N ILE A 277 -17.51 -5.20 9.77
CA ILE A 277 -16.76 -6.33 9.15
C ILE A 277 -17.06 -6.44 7.65
N LEU A 278 -18.32 -6.28 7.25
CA LEU A 278 -18.71 -6.28 5.84
C LEU A 278 -18.03 -5.13 5.08
N CYS A 279 -18.03 -3.93 5.66
CA CYS A 279 -17.42 -2.73 5.08
C CYS A 279 -15.91 -2.91 4.84
N VAL A 280 -15.17 -3.44 5.82
CA VAL A 280 -13.73 -3.66 5.66
C VAL A 280 -13.42 -4.82 4.71
N SER A 281 -14.29 -5.82 4.62
CA SER A 281 -14.06 -7.02 3.80
C SER A 281 -14.39 -6.81 2.32
N PHE A 282 -15.42 -6.01 2.01
CA PHE A 282 -15.96 -5.86 0.66
C PHE A 282 -14.94 -5.41 -0.41
N PRO A 283 -14.07 -4.39 -0.18
CA PRO A 283 -13.13 -3.93 -1.20
C PRO A 283 -12.12 -4.98 -1.65
N GLU A 284 -11.81 -5.95 -0.78
CA GLU A 284 -10.87 -7.03 -1.10
C GLU A 284 -11.51 -8.10 -1.98
N ILE A 285 -12.75 -8.45 -1.66
CA ILE A 285 -13.54 -9.46 -2.39
C ILE A 285 -13.81 -9.00 -3.83
N GLY A 286 -13.77 -7.69 -4.10
CA GLY A 286 -13.89 -7.08 -5.44
C GLY A 286 -13.05 -7.75 -6.54
N VAL A 287 -11.89 -8.33 -6.20
CA VAL A 287 -11.02 -9.04 -7.16
C VAL A 287 -11.66 -10.33 -7.69
N LEU A 288 -12.47 -11.03 -6.89
CA LEU A 288 -13.14 -12.28 -7.30
C LEU A 288 -14.17 -12.07 -8.41
N PHE A 289 -14.75 -10.87 -8.47
CA PHE A 289 -15.78 -10.52 -9.45
C PHE A 289 -15.20 -10.07 -10.81
N LYS A 290 -13.87 -9.93 -10.93
CA LYS A 290 -13.20 -9.83 -12.23
C LYS A 290 -13.07 -11.24 -12.81
N GLY A 291 -14.00 -11.61 -13.69
CA GLY A 291 -14.07 -12.93 -14.33
C GLY A 291 -12.71 -13.45 -14.78
N GLY A 292 -12.35 -14.63 -14.28
CA GLY A 292 -11.07 -15.27 -14.52
C GLY A 292 -10.84 -15.58 -15.99
N LYS A 293 -10.02 -14.78 -16.66
CA LYS A 293 -9.12 -15.31 -17.69
C LYS A 293 -7.84 -15.74 -16.97
N ARG A 294 -7.86 -16.96 -16.43
CA ARG A 294 -6.62 -17.66 -16.04
C ARG A 294 -5.81 -17.88 -17.32
N ARG A 295 -4.62 -17.27 -17.41
CA ARG A 295 -3.58 -17.77 -18.32
C ARG A 295 -3.05 -19.10 -17.74
N PRO A 296 -2.67 -20.08 -18.58
CA PRO A 296 -2.19 -21.37 -18.11
C PRO A 296 -0.96 -21.18 -17.23
N SER A 297 -0.89 -21.93 -16.14
CA SER A 297 0.28 -22.05 -15.28
C SER A 297 1.45 -22.62 -16.08
N VAL A 298 2.51 -21.85 -16.23
CA VAL A 298 3.82 -22.37 -16.63
C VAL A 298 4.44 -23.05 -15.41
N GLU A 299 3.93 -24.23 -15.07
CA GLU A 299 4.60 -25.18 -14.17
C GLU A 299 5.47 -26.11 -15.02
N ALA A 300 6.65 -25.62 -15.43
CA ALA A 300 7.76 -26.45 -15.92
C ALA A 300 9.02 -25.57 -16.16
N SER A 301 9.57 -24.96 -15.11
CA SER A 301 10.99 -24.49 -15.15
C SER A 301 11.61 -24.22 -13.77
N THR A 302 10.82 -24.26 -12.69
CA THR A 302 11.29 -24.01 -11.31
C THR A 302 12.12 -25.13 -10.69
N ALA A 303 12.09 -26.36 -11.22
CA ALA A 303 12.82 -27.49 -10.63
C ALA A 303 14.35 -27.44 -10.80
N VAL A 304 14.90 -26.55 -11.64
CA VAL A 304 16.36 -26.39 -11.82
C VAL A 304 16.93 -25.21 -11.01
N ARG A 305 16.08 -24.32 -10.49
CA ARG A 305 16.52 -23.08 -9.82
C ARG A 305 16.62 -23.15 -8.29
N GLU A 306 16.02 -24.16 -7.67
CA GLU A 306 16.01 -24.33 -6.20
C GLU A 306 17.31 -24.92 -5.63
N GLY A 307 18.15 -25.54 -6.46
CA GLY A 307 19.42 -26.14 -6.04
C GLY A 307 20.58 -25.16 -5.85
N ARG A 308 20.50 -23.94 -6.38
CA ARG A 308 21.61 -22.97 -6.36
C ARG A 308 21.43 -21.83 -5.34
N TYR A 309 20.20 -21.54 -4.90
CA TYR A 309 19.92 -20.48 -3.92
C TYR A 309 20.18 -20.91 -2.46
N ARG A 310 20.15 -22.22 -2.16
CA ARG A 310 20.36 -22.75 -0.80
C ARG A 310 21.81 -22.67 -0.29
N ARG A 311 22.76 -22.21 -1.11
CA ARG A 311 24.20 -22.16 -0.76
C ARG A 311 24.67 -20.79 -0.25
N GLU A 312 23.87 -19.73 -0.43
CA GLU A 312 24.24 -18.36 -0.02
C GLU A 312 23.63 -17.96 1.33
N ASP A 313 22.52 -18.59 1.75
CA ASP A 313 21.91 -18.39 3.08
C ASP A 313 22.75 -18.93 4.26
N ALA A 314 23.78 -19.75 3.99
CA ALA A 314 24.70 -20.26 5.01
C ALA A 314 25.82 -19.27 5.39
N VAL A 315 26.02 -18.20 4.60
CA VAL A 315 27.02 -17.15 4.88
C VAL A 315 26.38 -15.98 5.63
N PHE A 316 25.14 -15.61 5.30
CA PHE A 316 24.43 -14.48 5.90
C PHE A 316 23.96 -14.76 7.35
N ASN A 317 23.62 -16.01 7.68
CA ASN A 317 23.23 -16.41 9.05
C ASN A 317 24.39 -16.43 10.07
N ARG A 318 25.66 -16.30 9.63
CA ARG A 318 26.82 -16.25 10.53
C ARG A 318 27.11 -14.85 11.09
N VAL A 319 26.51 -13.80 10.50
CA VAL A 319 26.67 -12.40 10.95
C VAL A 319 25.53 -11.97 11.89
N ARG A 320 24.33 -12.54 11.72
CA ARG A 320 23.15 -12.20 12.55
C ARG A 320 23.22 -12.77 13.98
N HIS A 321 23.96 -13.85 14.20
CA HIS A 321 24.10 -14.49 15.52
C HIS A 321 25.19 -13.85 16.42
N LYS A 322 25.98 -12.89 15.89
CA LYS A 322 26.98 -12.13 16.68
C LYS A 322 26.47 -10.79 17.23
N LEU A 323 25.30 -10.32 16.80
CA LEU A 323 24.65 -9.10 17.31
C LEU A 323 23.54 -9.36 18.35
N TRP A 324 23.13 -10.62 18.55
CA TRP A 324 22.13 -11.00 19.57
C TRP A 324 22.75 -11.28 20.96
N THR A 325 24.07 -11.50 21.05
CA THR A 325 24.75 -11.84 22.32
C THR A 325 25.31 -10.63 23.09
N TRP A 326 25.02 -9.39 22.67
CA TRP A 326 25.44 -8.17 23.39
C TRP A 326 24.33 -7.50 24.21
N THR A 327 23.07 -7.94 24.09
CA THR A 327 21.93 -7.32 24.80
C THR A 327 21.34 -8.18 25.93
N THR A 328 21.99 -9.28 26.30
CA THR A 328 21.62 -10.15 27.45
C THR A 328 22.73 -10.26 28.51
N SER A 329 23.49 -9.18 28.74
CA SER A 329 24.49 -9.07 29.82
C SER A 329 24.31 -7.82 30.69
N LEU A 330 23.08 -7.50 31.10
CA LEU A 330 22.81 -6.44 32.09
C LEU A 330 21.62 -6.74 33.04
N SER A 331 21.16 -7.99 33.11
CA SER A 331 20.05 -8.38 34.01
C SER A 331 20.35 -9.57 34.93
N THR A 332 21.62 -9.84 35.22
CA THR A 332 21.99 -10.85 36.23
C THR A 332 23.26 -10.43 36.97
N THR A 333 23.17 -9.33 37.71
CA THR A 333 24.15 -8.99 38.76
C THR A 333 23.41 -8.33 39.92
N LEU A 334 22.64 -9.12 40.66
CA LEU A 334 22.15 -8.82 42.02
C LEU A 334 21.45 -10.08 42.62
N ALA A 335 22.24 -11.14 42.77
CA ALA A 335 22.04 -12.35 43.59
C ALA A 335 23.16 -13.29 43.11
N THR A 336 24.16 -13.71 43.86
CA THR A 336 24.18 -14.12 45.26
C THR A 336 25.66 -14.14 45.66
N VAL A 337 25.97 -13.62 46.85
CA VAL A 337 27.31 -13.60 47.43
C VAL A 337 27.61 -14.95 48.10
N ASN A 338 28.82 -15.44 47.83
CA ASN A 338 29.64 -16.40 48.58
C ASN A 338 29.08 -17.80 48.91
N THR A 339 29.77 -18.83 48.40
CA THR A 339 30.60 -19.72 49.23
C THR A 339 31.65 -20.44 48.36
N SER A 340 32.82 -20.61 48.96
CA SER A 340 34.13 -21.04 48.42
C SER A 340 34.22 -22.55 48.06
N PRO A 341 35.34 -23.00 47.47
CA PRO A 341 35.44 -24.25 46.70
C PRO A 341 35.97 -25.45 47.51
N GLU A 342 35.68 -26.66 47.04
CA GLU A 342 36.47 -27.84 47.34
C GLU A 342 37.00 -28.49 46.05
N GLU A 343 38.27 -28.88 46.14
CA GLU A 343 39.15 -29.42 45.11
C GLU A 343 38.92 -30.92 44.88
N GLY A 344 39.31 -31.43 43.70
CA GLY A 344 39.40 -32.88 43.48
C GLY A 344 39.66 -33.29 42.02
N PRO A 345 40.84 -33.82 41.66
CA PRO A 345 41.30 -33.97 40.27
C PRO A 345 41.28 -35.42 39.74
N GLY A 346 41.35 -35.55 38.40
CA GLY A 346 41.62 -36.81 37.68
C GLY A 346 40.61 -37.02 36.54
N GLY A 347 40.94 -37.46 35.34
CA GLY A 347 42.14 -38.03 34.76
C GLY A 347 41.72 -38.81 33.51
N TRP A 348 42.30 -38.43 32.36
CA TRP A 348 42.65 -39.26 31.19
C TRP A 348 41.61 -40.09 30.38
N LYS A 349 41.63 -39.79 29.07
CA LYS A 349 41.81 -40.64 27.86
C LYS A 349 40.75 -41.67 27.38
N GLY A 350 40.59 -41.64 26.05
CA GLY A 350 40.21 -42.77 25.16
C GLY A 350 38.69 -42.88 24.98
N GLY A 351 38.10 -42.93 23.79
CA GLY A 351 38.58 -43.46 22.52
C GLY A 351 37.88 -44.78 22.23
N ALA A 352 36.85 -44.72 21.38
CA ALA A 352 36.50 -45.68 20.32
C ALA A 352 35.10 -46.36 20.35
N THR A 353 34.48 -46.33 19.15
CA THR A 353 33.85 -47.42 18.38
C THR A 353 32.39 -47.90 18.56
N THR A 354 31.71 -47.90 17.38
CA THR A 354 30.67 -48.83 16.83
C THR A 354 29.27 -48.86 17.49
N THR A 355 28.13 -49.13 16.84
CA THR A 355 27.79 -49.90 15.61
C THR A 355 26.30 -49.65 15.24
N VAL A 356 25.99 -49.61 13.93
CA VAL A 356 24.93 -50.33 13.18
C VAL A 356 23.51 -50.51 13.77
N ALA A 357 22.46 -50.14 13.01
CA ALA A 357 21.45 -51.07 12.45
C ALA A 357 20.38 -50.39 11.58
N SER A 358 20.01 -51.10 10.50
CA SER A 358 18.96 -50.82 9.51
C SER A 358 17.83 -51.87 9.66
N ALA A 359 16.61 -51.54 9.27
CA ALA A 359 15.58 -52.53 8.94
C ALA A 359 14.61 -52.01 7.84
N LYS A 360 14.13 -52.97 7.03
CA LYS A 360 13.62 -52.94 5.66
C LYS A 360 12.11 -53.29 5.58
N GLY A 361 11.52 -53.11 4.40
CA GLY A 361 10.37 -53.86 3.84
C GLY A 361 9.66 -53.04 2.72
N GLU A 362 9.83 -53.27 1.40
CA GLU A 362 9.39 -54.36 0.47
C GLU A 362 7.85 -54.52 0.38
N GLY A 363 7.15 -54.67 -0.77
CA GLY A 363 7.48 -54.86 -2.21
C GLY A 363 6.21 -54.57 -3.08
N GLY A 364 6.27 -54.29 -4.39
CA GLY A 364 6.33 -55.21 -5.56
C GLY A 364 5.01 -55.08 -6.38
N GLY A 365 4.88 -55.17 -7.72
CA GLY A 365 5.75 -55.41 -8.89
C GLY A 365 4.91 -55.52 -10.20
N GLY A 366 5.58 -55.54 -11.37
CA GLY A 366 5.09 -55.97 -12.72
C GLY A 366 4.46 -54.87 -13.60
N GLY A 367 4.74 -54.66 -14.90
CA GLY A 367 5.48 -55.39 -15.94
C GLY A 367 4.59 -55.49 -17.22
N GLY A 368 5.01 -54.93 -18.36
CA GLY A 368 4.33 -55.14 -19.66
C GLY A 368 4.63 -54.10 -20.77
N GLN A 369 5.11 -54.59 -21.92
CA GLN A 369 5.60 -53.90 -23.13
C GLN A 369 4.49 -53.30 -24.02
N HIS A 370 4.81 -52.38 -24.94
CA HIS A 370 4.49 -52.47 -26.38
C HIS A 370 5.21 -51.40 -27.24
N GLU A 371 5.36 -51.75 -28.52
CA GLU A 371 6.23 -51.26 -29.59
C GLU A 371 6.05 -49.84 -30.15
N HIS A 372 7.10 -49.44 -30.88
CA HIS A 372 7.24 -48.37 -31.86
C HIS A 372 6.15 -48.35 -32.96
N VAL A 373 5.76 -47.14 -33.39
CA VAL A 373 5.51 -46.83 -34.82
C VAL A 373 6.07 -45.44 -35.13
N GLU A 374 7.00 -45.43 -36.07
CA GLU A 374 7.57 -44.30 -36.78
C GLU A 374 6.70 -44.00 -38.01
N LEU A 375 6.48 -42.72 -38.36
CA LEU A 375 6.13 -42.32 -39.71
C LEU A 375 6.88 -41.04 -40.08
N ASP A 376 7.57 -41.18 -41.20
CA ASP A 376 8.53 -40.29 -41.82
C ASP A 376 7.98 -38.98 -42.42
N GLU A 377 8.94 -38.06 -42.55
CA GLU A 377 9.16 -37.01 -43.56
C GLU A 377 8.03 -36.66 -44.55
N VAL A 378 7.80 -35.35 -44.75
CA VAL A 378 8.05 -34.67 -46.05
C VAL A 378 8.42 -33.19 -45.82
N LYS A 379 9.57 -32.79 -46.37
CA LYS A 379 10.08 -31.43 -46.58
C LYS A 379 9.36 -30.72 -47.72
N LEU A 380 9.27 -29.38 -47.70
CA LEU A 380 9.43 -28.40 -48.81
C LEU A 380 8.96 -27.01 -48.31
N VAL A 381 9.85 -26.08 -47.92
CA VAL A 381 10.59 -25.08 -48.74
C VAL A 381 9.73 -24.02 -49.46
N ASN A 382 9.79 -22.81 -48.88
CA ASN A 382 9.84 -21.44 -49.43
C ASN A 382 8.82 -20.88 -50.46
N ARG A 383 8.12 -19.83 -49.97
CA ARG A 383 7.93 -18.45 -50.52
C ARG A 383 7.19 -18.26 -51.87
N PRO A 384 6.75 -17.02 -52.22
CA PRO A 384 5.84 -16.11 -51.52
C PRO A 384 4.78 -15.51 -52.49
N ALA A 385 4.02 -14.51 -52.00
CA ALA A 385 3.47 -13.35 -52.73
C ALA A 385 1.94 -13.24 -52.93
N THR A 386 1.43 -12.06 -52.53
CA THR A 386 0.42 -11.16 -53.16
C THR A 386 -0.99 -11.72 -53.43
N ALA A 387 -2.03 -11.17 -52.79
CA ALA A 387 -2.74 -9.90 -53.09
C ALA A 387 -3.87 -10.07 -54.13
N LEU A 388 -5.08 -9.62 -53.76
CA LEU A 388 -6.30 -9.41 -54.56
C LEU A 388 -7.28 -8.69 -53.58
N SER A 389 -7.96 -7.58 -53.86
CA SER A 389 -8.40 -6.96 -55.13
C SER A 389 -8.75 -5.47 -54.84
N ILE A 390 -8.41 -4.50 -55.72
CA ILE A 390 -9.25 -3.87 -56.80
C ILE A 390 -10.36 -2.96 -56.19
N GLU A 391 -10.61 -1.69 -56.54
CA GLU A 391 -10.55 -0.82 -57.74
C GLU A 391 -10.61 0.64 -57.18
N GLY A 392 -10.22 1.77 -57.79
CA GLY A 392 -10.11 2.20 -59.18
C GLY A 392 -10.62 3.66 -59.25
N GLY A 393 -9.86 4.60 -59.84
CA GLY A 393 -10.31 5.98 -60.05
C GLY A 393 -9.19 7.00 -60.32
N GLN A 394 -8.87 7.22 -61.59
CA GLN A 394 -7.77 8.04 -62.13
C GLN A 394 -8.08 9.56 -62.27
N PRO A 395 -7.08 10.41 -62.64
CA PRO A 395 -6.99 11.84 -62.28
C PRO A 395 -7.12 12.83 -63.46
N GLY A 396 -7.04 14.14 -63.18
CA GLY A 396 -6.99 15.21 -64.18
C GLY A 396 -6.06 16.40 -63.82
N HIS A 397 -5.04 16.57 -64.68
CA HIS A 397 -4.36 17.78 -65.19
C HIS A 397 -3.54 18.81 -64.34
N ASN A 398 -2.24 18.86 -64.69
CA ASN A 398 -1.35 19.99 -65.09
C ASN A 398 -1.36 21.33 -64.32
N ASN A 399 -0.19 21.79 -63.82
CA ASN A 399 0.79 22.62 -64.56
C ASN A 399 2.00 23.12 -63.70
N THR A 400 3.20 23.02 -64.29
CA THR A 400 4.35 23.97 -64.31
C THR A 400 4.99 24.58 -63.02
N GLY A 401 6.20 24.10 -62.68
CA GLY A 401 7.49 24.83 -62.64
C GLY A 401 7.76 26.03 -61.70
N ARG A 402 8.69 25.87 -60.73
CA ARG A 402 9.81 26.80 -60.38
C ARG A 402 10.77 26.19 -59.34
N GLY A 403 12.03 26.63 -59.37
CA GLY A 403 13.19 26.12 -58.60
C GLY A 403 13.22 26.44 -57.09
N PRO A 404 14.35 26.15 -56.41
CA PRO A 404 14.39 25.78 -55.00
C PRO A 404 14.29 27.01 -54.09
N GLY A 405 13.32 26.99 -53.19
CA GLY A 405 13.20 27.92 -52.08
C GLY A 405 13.12 27.11 -50.79
N ASP A 406 13.87 27.59 -49.80
CA ASP A 406 14.02 27.10 -48.43
C ASP A 406 12.76 26.44 -47.86
N VAL A 407 12.84 25.13 -47.57
CA VAL A 407 11.87 24.45 -46.72
C VAL A 407 12.37 24.57 -45.28
N GLU A 408 12.01 25.67 -44.66
CA GLU A 408 11.98 25.82 -43.22
C GLU A 408 10.99 24.79 -42.67
N VAL A 409 11.49 23.68 -42.10
CA VAL A 409 10.66 22.70 -41.40
C VAL A 409 10.27 23.30 -40.04
N THR A 410 9.34 24.24 -40.06
CA THR A 410 8.62 24.64 -38.85
C THR A 410 7.75 23.45 -38.43
N ARG A 411 8.16 22.71 -37.40
CA ARG A 411 7.25 21.80 -36.68
C ARG A 411 6.09 22.66 -36.15
N GLU A 412 4.90 22.45 -36.68
CA GLU A 412 3.69 23.14 -36.20
C GLU A 412 3.52 22.94 -34.69
N PRO A 413 3.12 23.98 -33.95
CA PRO A 413 2.83 23.85 -32.53
C PRO A 413 1.63 22.92 -32.33
N MET A 414 1.81 22.02 -31.37
CA MET A 414 0.86 21.03 -30.86
C MET A 414 -0.60 21.49 -30.95
N SER A 415 -1.43 20.78 -31.71
CA SER A 415 -2.83 21.15 -31.94
C SER A 415 -3.59 21.38 -30.62
N SER A 416 -4.28 22.51 -30.55
CA SER A 416 -4.92 23.10 -29.36
C SER A 416 -6.02 22.25 -28.71
N ARG A 417 -6.42 21.11 -29.29
CA ARG A 417 -7.43 20.21 -28.73
C ARG A 417 -6.85 19.19 -27.76
N PHE A 418 -5.61 18.74 -27.94
CA PHE A 418 -4.99 17.73 -27.07
C PHE A 418 -4.49 18.33 -25.74
N CYS A 419 -4.18 19.63 -25.73
CA CYS A 419 -3.75 20.35 -24.53
C CYS A 419 -4.86 20.40 -23.46
N ALA A 420 -6.13 20.51 -23.86
CA ALA A 420 -7.26 20.60 -22.92
C ALA A 420 -7.50 19.30 -22.13
N ASP A 421 -7.37 18.13 -22.76
CA ASP A 421 -7.60 16.84 -22.11
C ASP A 421 -6.42 16.42 -21.21
N CYS A 422 -5.18 16.80 -21.55
CA CYS A 422 -4.03 16.68 -20.65
C CYS A 422 -4.09 17.66 -19.46
N ILE A 423 -4.60 18.88 -19.67
CA ILE A 423 -4.89 19.86 -18.60
C ILE A 423 -5.95 19.32 -17.63
N ALA A 424 -6.95 18.58 -18.12
CA ALA A 424 -8.01 17.97 -17.30
C ALA A 424 -7.56 16.73 -16.50
N LEU A 425 -6.49 16.04 -16.93
CA LEU A 425 -5.99 14.80 -16.31
C LEU A 425 -4.76 15.00 -15.39
N GLY A 426 -4.10 16.17 -15.45
CA GLY A 426 -2.83 16.44 -14.74
C GLY A 426 -2.84 17.59 -13.74
N THR A 427 -3.98 18.23 -13.49
CA THR A 427 -4.09 19.32 -12.51
C THR A 427 -4.24 18.76 -11.09
N VAL A 428 -3.12 18.59 -10.40
CA VAL A 428 -3.10 18.55 -8.94
C VAL A 428 -3.69 19.89 -8.45
N PRO A 429 -4.74 19.89 -7.61
CA PRO A 429 -5.31 21.12 -7.05
C PRO A 429 -4.23 21.95 -6.34
N LEU A 430 -4.31 23.28 -6.47
CA LEU A 430 -3.40 24.27 -5.86
C LEU A 430 -3.21 24.08 -4.34
N GLU A 431 -4.15 23.42 -3.66
CA GLU A 431 -4.17 23.19 -2.21
C GLU A 431 -3.24 22.02 -1.77
N ASP A 432 -2.82 21.13 -2.67
CA ASP A 432 -1.97 19.96 -2.38
C ASP A 432 -0.46 20.26 -2.47
N LEU A 433 -0.08 21.51 -2.71
CA LEU A 433 1.31 21.91 -3.01
C LEU A 433 2.10 22.52 -1.85
N ASN A 434 1.46 22.67 -0.68
CA ASN A 434 2.13 23.25 0.49
C ASN A 434 3.15 22.31 1.17
N GLU A 435 3.28 21.07 0.72
CA GLU A 435 4.27 20.12 1.24
C GLU A 435 5.17 19.54 0.14
N ILE A 436 6.07 20.39 -0.37
CA ILE A 436 7.26 19.92 -1.09
C ILE A 436 8.00 18.90 -0.21
N ASN A 437 8.39 17.75 -0.79
CA ASN A 437 9.14 16.70 -0.10
C ASN A 437 10.36 17.28 0.64
N HIS A 438 10.62 16.84 1.89
CA HIS A 438 11.62 17.44 2.79
C HIS A 438 13.00 17.66 2.13
N PRO A 439 13.58 16.74 1.34
CA PRO A 439 14.87 16.99 0.67
C PRO A 439 14.82 18.09 -0.40
N MET A 440 13.68 18.25 -1.09
CA MET A 440 13.48 19.32 -2.06
C MET A 440 13.15 20.65 -1.36
N ARG A 441 12.39 20.60 -0.26
CA ARG A 441 12.18 21.78 0.61
C ARG A 441 13.52 22.27 1.17
N ASP A 442 14.35 21.37 1.69
CA ASP A 442 15.71 21.67 2.14
C ASP A 442 16.54 22.31 1.03
N LEU A 443 16.50 21.75 -0.19
CA LEU A 443 17.19 22.34 -1.34
C LEU A 443 16.66 23.75 -1.66
N LEU A 444 15.36 23.97 -1.62
CA LEU A 444 14.78 25.29 -1.94
C LEU A 444 15.06 26.33 -0.85
N GLU A 445 14.83 25.98 0.41
CA GLU A 445 14.94 26.90 1.54
C GLU A 445 16.40 27.15 1.94
N ASN A 446 17.24 26.11 1.94
CA ASN A 446 18.61 26.21 2.42
C ASN A 446 19.63 26.49 1.31
N TYR A 447 19.46 25.94 0.12
CA TYR A 447 20.36 26.20 -1.00
C TYR A 447 19.89 27.41 -1.83
N SER A 448 18.63 27.44 -2.29
CA SER A 448 18.13 28.50 -3.20
C SER A 448 17.55 29.73 -2.53
N LYS A 449 17.27 29.67 -1.22
CA LYS A 449 16.55 30.71 -0.47
C LYS A 449 15.20 31.07 -1.10
N VAL A 450 14.53 30.08 -1.69
CA VAL A 450 13.21 30.21 -2.31
C VAL A 450 12.17 29.61 -1.37
N PRO A 451 11.14 30.39 -0.98
CA PRO A 451 10.02 29.85 -0.22
C PRO A 451 9.29 28.76 -1.01
N SER A 452 8.89 27.69 -0.32
CA SER A 452 8.24 26.53 -0.95
C SER A 452 6.98 26.91 -1.75
N GLU A 453 6.26 27.96 -1.35
CA GLU A 453 5.08 28.46 -2.05
C GLU A 453 5.35 29.03 -3.46
N GLU A 454 6.59 29.44 -3.78
CA GLU A 454 6.91 30.01 -5.10
C GLU A 454 7.09 28.94 -6.19
N VAL A 455 7.27 27.66 -5.81
CA VAL A 455 7.54 26.55 -6.74
C VAL A 455 6.42 26.30 -7.73
N VAL A 456 5.17 26.57 -7.34
CA VAL A 456 3.99 26.44 -8.21
C VAL A 456 4.14 27.34 -9.46
N LYS A 457 4.57 28.59 -9.28
CA LYS A 457 4.75 29.55 -10.37
C LYS A 457 5.87 29.11 -11.32
N HIS A 458 6.93 28.52 -10.80
CA HIS A 458 8.03 27.99 -11.62
C HIS A 458 7.59 26.73 -12.39
N ARG A 459 6.79 25.86 -11.78
CA ARG A 459 6.19 24.70 -12.46
C ARG A 459 5.29 25.13 -13.61
N GLU A 460 4.40 26.09 -13.41
CA GLU A 460 3.47 26.55 -14.46
C GLU A 460 4.23 27.09 -15.68
N ARG A 461 5.29 27.88 -15.46
CA ARG A 461 6.15 28.38 -16.56
C ARG A 461 6.92 27.27 -17.26
N GLY A 462 7.52 26.35 -16.50
CA GLY A 462 8.21 25.19 -17.06
C GLY A 462 7.27 24.27 -17.86
N PHE A 463 6.05 24.05 -17.38
CA PHE A 463 5.05 23.24 -18.08
C PHE A 463 4.52 23.92 -19.34
N ALA A 464 4.38 25.25 -19.33
CA ALA A 464 3.94 26.02 -20.50
C ALA A 464 4.96 25.94 -21.65
N SER A 465 6.26 25.89 -21.33
CA SER A 465 7.32 25.75 -22.35
C SER A 465 7.51 24.29 -22.80
N ASN A 466 7.34 23.33 -21.89
CA ASN A 466 7.61 21.92 -22.11
C ASN A 466 6.58 21.06 -21.34
N PRO A 467 5.47 20.62 -21.96
CA PRO A 467 4.35 20.00 -21.27
C PRO A 467 4.59 18.51 -20.94
N TYR A 468 5.75 18.18 -20.40
CA TYR A 468 6.04 16.81 -19.97
C TYR A 468 5.23 16.44 -18.72
N PRO A 469 4.68 15.21 -18.62
CA PRO A 469 3.96 14.78 -17.43
C PRO A 469 4.78 14.84 -16.14
N CYS A 470 6.11 14.70 -16.23
CA CYS A 470 6.99 14.87 -15.06
C CYS A 470 6.98 16.29 -14.49
N ILE A 471 6.69 17.31 -15.31
CA ILE A 471 6.60 18.71 -14.90
C ILE A 471 5.17 18.99 -14.39
N GLY A 472 4.15 18.57 -15.14
CA GLY A 472 2.74 18.76 -14.77
C GLY A 472 2.37 18.09 -13.44
N LEU A 473 2.91 16.90 -13.20
CA LEU A 473 2.69 16.10 -11.98
C LEU A 473 3.70 16.40 -10.85
N TYR A 474 4.48 17.49 -10.94
CA TYR A 474 5.51 17.84 -9.96
C TYR A 474 6.58 16.76 -9.70
N ARG A 475 6.78 15.80 -10.61
CA ARG A 475 7.79 14.74 -10.41
C ARG A 475 9.21 15.31 -10.39
N PHE A 476 9.46 16.50 -10.95
CA PHE A 476 10.74 17.20 -10.82
C PHE A 476 11.07 17.64 -9.38
N THR A 477 10.10 17.69 -8.45
CA THR A 477 10.37 17.95 -7.04
C THR A 477 10.78 16.68 -6.28
N ILE A 478 10.90 15.54 -6.97
CA ILE A 478 11.36 14.28 -6.40
C ILE A 478 12.83 14.10 -6.79
N LEU A 479 13.73 14.30 -5.83
CA LEU A 479 15.16 14.09 -5.98
C LEU A 479 15.46 12.59 -6.10
N THR A 480 15.45 12.09 -7.33
CA THR A 480 15.45 10.65 -7.60
C THR A 480 16.76 10.00 -7.19
N LEU A 481 17.88 10.69 -7.42
CA LEU A 481 19.22 10.20 -7.08
C LEU A 481 19.43 10.15 -5.57
N HIS A 482 18.92 11.15 -4.84
CA HIS A 482 19.05 11.24 -3.38
C HIS A 482 18.45 10.02 -2.64
N THR A 483 17.41 9.41 -3.22
CA THR A 483 16.78 8.21 -2.65
C THR A 483 17.44 6.89 -3.09
N HIS A 484 18.47 6.95 -3.92
CA HIS A 484 19.15 5.76 -4.43
C HIS A 484 20.08 5.16 -3.36
N PRO A 485 20.13 3.82 -3.18
CA PRO A 485 20.96 3.19 -2.15
C PRO A 485 22.46 3.52 -2.22
N LEU A 486 22.96 3.86 -3.41
CA LEU A 486 24.35 4.27 -3.64
C LEU A 486 24.60 5.78 -3.46
N TYR A 487 23.63 6.56 -3.00
CA TYR A 487 23.75 8.02 -2.98
C TYR A 487 24.98 8.52 -2.22
N GLU A 488 25.18 8.06 -0.99
CA GLU A 488 26.33 8.47 -0.16
C GLU A 488 27.66 8.09 -0.82
N THR A 489 27.77 6.88 -1.37
CA THR A 489 28.95 6.42 -2.11
C THR A 489 29.22 7.24 -3.37
N ILE A 490 28.16 7.68 -4.06
CA ILE A 490 28.24 8.57 -5.22
C ILE A 490 28.77 9.94 -4.79
N VAL A 491 28.24 10.52 -3.71
CA VAL A 491 28.70 11.80 -3.17
C VAL A 491 30.20 11.73 -2.81
N GLU A 492 30.61 10.69 -2.09
CA GLU A 492 32.02 10.49 -1.73
C GLU A 492 32.94 10.37 -2.95
N ARG A 493 32.51 9.62 -3.97
CA ARG A 493 33.26 9.46 -5.22
C ARG A 493 33.38 10.79 -5.98
N LEU A 494 32.29 11.55 -6.08
CA LEU A 494 32.24 12.77 -6.87
C LEU A 494 32.95 13.96 -6.21
N ARG A 495 33.23 13.89 -4.90
CA ARG A 495 34.11 14.84 -4.20
C ARG A 495 35.58 14.70 -4.60
N GLN A 496 35.98 13.57 -5.17
CA GLN A 496 37.37 13.37 -5.58
C GLN A 496 37.74 14.25 -6.80
N PRO A 497 38.96 14.79 -6.86
CA PRO A 497 39.43 15.53 -8.03
C PRO A 497 39.36 14.69 -9.31
N GLY A 498 38.85 15.28 -10.39
CA GLY A 498 38.75 14.62 -11.70
C GLY A 498 37.56 13.67 -11.86
N ALA A 499 36.78 13.45 -10.81
CA ALA A 499 35.52 12.71 -10.90
C ALA A 499 34.50 13.48 -11.75
N ALA A 500 33.69 12.75 -12.53
CA ALA A 500 32.70 13.36 -13.42
C ALA A 500 31.31 12.73 -13.25
N TYR A 501 30.31 13.57 -13.04
CA TYR A 501 28.90 13.20 -13.01
C TYR A 501 28.16 13.74 -14.23
N LEU A 502 27.27 12.92 -14.79
CA LEU A 502 26.41 13.28 -15.90
C LEU A 502 24.96 12.89 -15.62
N ASP A 503 24.03 13.83 -15.73
CA ASP A 503 22.59 13.60 -15.68
C ASP A 503 21.98 13.72 -17.08
N ILE A 504 21.37 12.65 -17.58
CA ILE A 504 20.77 12.59 -18.91
C ILE A 504 19.25 12.68 -18.79
N GLY A 505 18.67 13.73 -19.39
CA GLY A 505 17.29 14.14 -19.14
C GLY A 505 17.16 14.92 -17.84
N CYS A 506 18.10 15.85 -17.60
CA CYS A 506 18.25 16.52 -16.30
C CYS A 506 17.08 17.46 -15.95
N CYS A 507 16.20 17.79 -16.90
CA CYS A 507 15.07 18.69 -16.70
C CYS A 507 15.54 20.05 -16.11
N PHE A 508 15.05 20.45 -14.93
CA PHE A 508 15.48 21.69 -14.26
C PHE A 508 16.88 21.57 -13.63
N GLY A 509 17.51 20.39 -13.62
CA GLY A 509 18.82 20.15 -13.00
C GLY A 509 18.77 20.07 -11.47
N GLN A 510 17.67 19.57 -10.91
CA GLN A 510 17.45 19.49 -9.47
C GLN A 510 18.41 18.50 -8.76
N ASP A 511 18.73 17.36 -9.38
CA ASP A 511 19.60 16.35 -8.77
C ASP A 511 21.07 16.83 -8.74
N LEU A 512 21.51 17.59 -9.75
CA LEU A 512 22.82 18.28 -9.74
C LEU A 512 22.93 19.23 -8.55
N ARG A 513 21.90 20.03 -8.32
CA ARG A 513 21.90 21.02 -7.23
C ARG A 513 21.83 20.35 -5.88
N ARG A 514 21.15 19.22 -5.77
CA ARG A 514 21.21 18.40 -4.56
C ARG A 514 22.62 17.89 -4.27
N LEU A 515 23.32 17.37 -5.29
CA LEU A 515 24.73 16.96 -5.14
C LEU A 515 25.63 18.14 -4.74
N ALA A 516 25.43 19.32 -5.35
CA ALA A 516 26.19 20.53 -5.02
C ALA A 516 25.92 20.98 -3.57
N HIS A 517 24.66 20.97 -3.14
CA HIS A 517 24.25 21.25 -1.75
C HIS A 517 24.88 20.26 -0.76
N ASP A 518 24.98 18.98 -1.13
CA ASP A 518 25.66 17.94 -0.35
C ASP A 518 27.21 17.98 -0.50
N GLY A 519 27.77 19.06 -1.04
CA GLY A 519 29.20 19.35 -1.02
C GLY A 519 30.00 18.73 -2.16
N VAL A 520 29.37 18.24 -3.23
CA VAL A 520 30.07 17.86 -4.46
C VAL A 520 30.48 19.12 -5.23
N PRO A 521 31.74 19.26 -5.69
CA PRO A 521 32.15 20.40 -6.52
C PRO A 521 31.25 20.51 -7.76
N SER A 522 30.52 21.62 -7.90
CA SER A 522 29.54 21.78 -8.99
C SER A 522 30.17 21.74 -10.39
N ALA A 523 31.45 22.09 -10.52
CA ALA A 523 32.24 21.92 -11.75
C ALA A 523 32.38 20.46 -12.21
N ASN A 524 32.24 19.49 -11.29
CA ASN A 524 32.25 18.06 -11.62
C ASN A 524 30.90 17.57 -12.20
N LEU A 525 29.85 18.39 -12.12
CA LEU A 525 28.49 18.01 -12.48
C LEU A 525 28.12 18.53 -13.87
N THR A 526 27.43 17.70 -14.65
CA THR A 526 26.95 18.09 -15.97
C THR A 526 25.55 17.58 -16.22
N GLY A 527 24.68 18.46 -16.70
CA GLY A 527 23.31 18.13 -17.05
C GLY A 527 23.12 18.18 -18.56
N VAL A 528 22.41 17.19 -19.09
CA VAL A 528 22.07 17.10 -20.51
C VAL A 528 20.57 16.97 -20.64
N ASP A 529 19.99 17.78 -21.51
CA ASP A 529 18.57 17.69 -21.88
C ASP A 529 18.39 18.20 -23.32
N ILE A 530 17.33 17.77 -23.99
CA ILE A 530 16.99 18.28 -25.32
C ILE A 530 16.34 19.66 -25.24
N ALA A 531 15.74 20.00 -24.10
CA ALA A 531 15.00 21.24 -23.91
C ALA A 531 15.81 22.27 -23.12
N GLY A 532 16.59 23.10 -23.82
CA GLY A 532 17.41 24.15 -23.19
C GLY A 532 16.62 25.13 -22.30
N ALA A 533 15.35 25.39 -22.60
CA ALA A 533 14.49 26.25 -21.78
C ALA A 533 14.29 25.73 -20.34
N LEU A 534 14.30 24.41 -20.13
CA LEU A 534 14.16 23.82 -18.79
C LEU A 534 15.36 24.16 -17.89
N MET A 535 16.55 24.22 -18.48
CA MET A 535 17.79 24.57 -17.77
C MET A 535 17.75 26.04 -17.31
N GLU A 536 17.26 26.92 -18.19
CA GLU A 536 17.08 28.35 -17.88
C GLU A 536 16.05 28.55 -16.76
N HIS A 537 14.92 27.84 -16.80
CA HIS A 537 13.96 27.84 -15.70
C HIS A 537 14.53 27.26 -14.41
N GLY A 538 15.45 26.30 -14.51
CA GLY A 538 16.21 25.77 -13.37
C GLY A 538 17.00 26.88 -12.68
N TYR A 539 17.77 27.68 -13.43
CA TYR A 539 18.52 28.81 -12.85
C TYR A 539 17.62 29.85 -12.18
N GLU A 540 16.43 30.10 -12.73
CA GLU A 540 15.45 30.99 -12.11
C GLU A 540 14.87 30.41 -10.81
N LEU A 541 14.51 29.12 -10.83
CA LEU A 541 13.94 28.42 -9.68
C LEU A 541 14.95 28.33 -8.54
N PHE A 542 16.20 28.01 -8.84
CA PHE A 542 17.20 27.75 -7.82
C PHE A 542 18.10 28.96 -7.50
N ARG A 543 17.93 30.07 -8.23
CA ARG A 543 18.63 31.37 -8.03
C ARG A 543 20.16 31.27 -7.98
N ASP A 544 20.73 30.37 -8.77
CA ASP A 544 22.13 29.95 -8.62
C ASP A 544 23.00 30.15 -9.86
N ARG A 545 22.57 30.98 -10.83
CA ARG A 545 23.35 31.25 -12.05
C ARG A 545 24.77 31.78 -11.78
N GLY A 546 24.94 32.52 -10.69
CA GLY A 546 26.25 33.05 -10.29
C GLY A 546 27.09 32.12 -9.40
N THR A 547 26.51 31.05 -8.87
CA THR A 547 27.15 30.18 -7.85
C THR A 547 27.34 28.74 -8.31
N LEU A 548 26.46 28.23 -9.18
CA LEU A 548 26.54 26.88 -9.73
C LEU A 548 27.51 26.86 -10.92
N GLN A 549 28.62 26.13 -10.79
CA GLN A 549 29.64 25.99 -11.83
C GLN A 549 29.40 24.78 -12.75
N SER A 550 28.22 24.16 -12.65
CA SER A 550 27.85 23.00 -13.45
C SER A 550 27.66 23.37 -14.91
N ARG A 551 28.06 22.46 -15.81
CA ARG A 551 27.84 22.60 -17.24
C ARG A 551 26.47 22.04 -17.62
N PHE A 552 25.65 22.83 -18.29
CA PHE A 552 24.42 22.35 -18.92
C PHE A 552 24.59 22.33 -20.43
N THR A 553 24.25 21.22 -21.07
CA THR A 553 24.47 20.99 -22.50
C THR A 553 23.18 20.54 -23.16
N VAL A 554 22.72 21.30 -24.16
CA VAL A 554 21.57 20.90 -24.97
C VAL A 554 22.03 19.86 -26.00
N ALA A 555 21.54 18.61 -25.88
CA ALA A 555 21.91 17.54 -26.80
C ALA A 555 20.84 16.46 -26.86
N ASP A 556 20.61 15.93 -28.07
CA ASP A 556 19.78 14.75 -28.30
C ASP A 556 20.65 13.49 -28.23
N VAL A 557 20.25 12.52 -27.41
CA VAL A 557 20.95 11.23 -27.26
C VAL A 557 21.07 10.46 -28.57
N PHE A 558 20.13 10.66 -29.50
CA PHE A 558 20.09 9.95 -30.78
C PHE A 558 20.91 10.63 -31.87
N ALA A 559 21.32 11.90 -31.70
CA ALA A 559 22.18 12.62 -32.64
C ALA A 559 23.65 12.16 -32.61
N GLY A 560 23.97 11.11 -31.85
CA GLY A 560 25.34 10.71 -31.56
C GLY A 560 26.11 10.06 -32.72
N ASP A 561 25.44 9.53 -33.74
CA ASP A 561 26.07 8.80 -34.85
C ASP A 561 25.89 9.50 -36.22
N ASP A 562 24.91 10.39 -36.39
CA ASP A 562 24.65 11.13 -37.63
C ASP A 562 25.15 12.57 -37.48
N GLY A 563 25.98 13.07 -38.40
CA GLY A 563 26.76 14.32 -38.27
C GLY A 563 26.00 15.65 -38.28
N GLY A 564 24.89 15.75 -37.55
CA GLY A 564 24.07 16.95 -37.37
C GLY A 564 24.38 17.75 -36.10
N GLU A 565 23.58 18.80 -35.87
CA GLU A 565 23.63 19.62 -34.65
C GLU A 565 23.47 18.73 -33.40
N GLY A 566 24.48 18.71 -32.53
CA GLY A 566 24.53 17.87 -31.33
C GLY A 566 25.69 16.85 -31.31
N GLN A 567 26.29 16.53 -32.47
CA GLN A 567 27.43 15.61 -32.55
C GLN A 567 28.64 16.11 -31.75
N GLN A 568 28.94 17.42 -31.84
CA GLN A 568 30.05 18.03 -31.10
C GLN A 568 29.84 17.93 -29.58
N ALA A 569 28.62 18.20 -29.10
CA ALA A 569 28.29 18.08 -27.68
C ALA A 569 28.53 16.65 -27.16
N TRP A 570 28.10 15.64 -27.92
CA TRP A 570 28.35 14.24 -27.57
C TRP A 570 29.83 13.83 -27.68
N ALA A 571 30.56 14.37 -28.65
CA ALA A 571 32.01 14.14 -28.76
C ALA A 571 32.76 14.67 -27.53
N GLU A 572 32.40 15.87 -27.05
CA GLU A 572 32.97 16.46 -25.84
C GLU A 572 32.62 15.66 -24.58
N LEU A 573 31.37 15.21 -24.46
CA LEU A 573 30.95 14.33 -23.35
C LEU A 573 31.71 13.00 -23.35
N ARG A 574 31.91 12.40 -24.53
CA ARG A 574 32.71 11.16 -24.68
C ARG A 574 34.18 11.39 -24.32
N ALA A 575 34.77 12.48 -24.79
CA ALA A 575 36.17 12.80 -24.51
C ALA A 575 36.41 13.02 -23.01
N ARG A 576 35.45 13.63 -22.30
CA ARG A 576 35.51 13.79 -20.85
C ARG A 576 35.29 12.48 -20.10
N GLY A 577 34.27 11.70 -20.50
CA GLY A 577 33.80 10.52 -19.79
C GLY A 577 33.16 10.84 -18.44
N ALA A 578 32.46 9.85 -17.86
CA ALA A 578 31.75 9.97 -16.59
C ALA A 578 32.04 8.79 -15.65
N ASP A 579 32.15 9.08 -14.36
CA ASP A 579 32.23 8.11 -13.27
C ASP A 579 30.84 7.64 -12.83
N VAL A 580 29.88 8.56 -12.88
CA VAL A 580 28.48 8.33 -12.54
C VAL A 580 27.62 8.95 -13.64
N VAL A 581 26.82 8.13 -14.29
CA VAL A 581 25.75 8.60 -15.19
C VAL A 581 24.42 8.34 -14.51
N HIS A 582 23.57 9.36 -14.43
CA HIS A 582 22.24 9.27 -13.88
C HIS A 582 21.23 9.36 -15.01
N CYS A 583 20.38 8.34 -15.13
CA CYS A 583 19.32 8.27 -16.12
C CYS A 583 18.02 7.88 -15.41
N SER A 584 17.28 8.84 -14.87
CA SER A 584 15.98 8.57 -14.24
C SER A 584 14.83 9.01 -15.12
N ALA A 585 13.78 8.19 -15.14
CA ALA A 585 12.62 8.38 -16.00
C ALA A 585 12.98 8.58 -17.49
N PHE A 586 14.05 7.92 -17.97
CA PHE A 586 14.63 8.15 -19.29
C PHE A 586 14.35 7.01 -20.29
N PHE A 587 14.91 5.81 -20.09
CA PHE A 587 14.82 4.74 -21.11
C PHE A 587 13.39 4.36 -21.44
N HIS A 588 12.51 4.28 -20.42
CA HIS A 588 11.10 3.96 -20.60
C HIS A 588 10.29 4.98 -21.42
N LEU A 589 10.89 6.06 -21.92
CA LEU A 589 10.24 6.97 -22.87
C LEU A 589 10.21 6.41 -24.29
N PHE A 590 11.08 5.44 -24.61
CA PHE A 590 11.36 5.04 -25.98
C PHE A 590 10.95 3.58 -26.28
N PRO A 591 10.74 3.21 -27.55
CA PRO A 591 10.69 1.83 -27.99
C PRO A 591 12.01 1.09 -27.75
N LEU A 592 11.99 -0.24 -27.76
CA LEU A 592 13.17 -1.06 -27.45
C LEU A 592 14.39 -0.74 -28.33
N ALA A 593 14.19 -0.51 -29.63
CA ALA A 593 15.28 -0.21 -30.58
C ALA A 593 15.98 1.12 -30.28
N GLU A 594 15.23 2.13 -29.87
CA GLU A 594 15.76 3.42 -29.43
C GLU A 594 16.46 3.27 -28.07
N GLN A 595 15.90 2.48 -27.15
CA GLN A 595 16.57 2.19 -25.87
C GLN A 595 17.93 1.52 -26.07
N GLN A 596 18.06 0.60 -27.05
CA GLN A 596 19.34 -0.03 -27.42
C GLN A 596 20.35 1.00 -27.92
N THR A 597 19.91 1.94 -28.76
CA THR A 597 20.75 3.02 -29.29
C THR A 597 21.22 3.96 -28.18
N ALA A 598 20.29 4.41 -27.32
CA ALA A 598 20.60 5.24 -26.17
C ALA A 598 21.57 4.52 -25.20
N ALA A 599 21.33 3.25 -24.88
CA ALA A 599 22.20 2.48 -23.99
C ALA A 599 23.62 2.35 -24.55
N ARG A 600 23.77 2.16 -25.88
CA ARG A 600 25.08 2.15 -26.55
C ARG A 600 25.81 3.49 -26.41
N HIS A 601 25.11 4.61 -26.60
CA HIS A 601 25.71 5.94 -26.44
C HIS A 601 26.13 6.19 -25.00
N VAL A 602 25.28 5.86 -24.03
CA VAL A 602 25.60 5.97 -22.61
C VAL A 602 26.79 5.09 -22.24
N ALA A 603 26.83 3.84 -22.71
CA ALA A 603 27.93 2.92 -22.46
C ALA A 603 29.30 3.47 -22.89
N ARG A 604 29.36 4.21 -24.00
CA ARG A 604 30.59 4.87 -24.49
C ARG A 604 31.07 6.03 -23.60
N LEU A 605 30.22 6.58 -22.74
CA LEU A 605 30.57 7.68 -21.83
C LEU A 605 31.17 7.22 -20.51
N VAL A 606 30.77 6.04 -20.03
CA VAL A 606 31.09 5.60 -18.67
C VAL A 606 32.52 5.07 -18.61
N ARG A 607 33.33 5.62 -17.70
CA ARG A 607 34.70 5.17 -17.44
C ARG A 607 34.72 3.75 -16.84
N PRO A 608 35.81 2.98 -16.98
CA PRO A 608 35.96 1.69 -16.28
C PRO A 608 35.71 1.83 -14.78
N GLY A 609 34.91 0.92 -14.20
CA GLY A 609 34.47 1.00 -12.80
C GLY A 609 33.40 2.08 -12.53
N GLY A 610 32.96 2.82 -13.55
CA GLY A 610 31.85 3.76 -13.46
C GLY A 610 30.49 3.07 -13.37
N VAL A 611 29.47 3.83 -12.98
CA VAL A 611 28.11 3.32 -12.78
C VAL A 611 27.08 4.16 -13.53
N VAL A 612 26.05 3.49 -14.04
CA VAL A 612 24.80 4.11 -14.48
C VAL A 612 23.73 3.81 -13.44
N VAL A 613 23.12 4.84 -12.87
CA VAL A 613 22.10 4.69 -11.82
C VAL A 613 20.82 5.38 -12.23
N GLY A 614 19.70 4.89 -11.73
CA GLY A 614 18.43 5.55 -11.96
C GLY A 614 17.23 4.76 -11.50
N ARG A 615 16.07 5.37 -11.71
CA ARG A 615 14.77 4.72 -11.53
C ARG A 615 13.86 5.06 -12.70
N GLN A 616 13.01 4.13 -13.10
CA GLN A 616 12.03 4.35 -14.17
C GLN A 616 10.81 3.45 -14.02
N ILE A 617 9.81 3.63 -14.88
CA ILE A 617 8.69 2.70 -14.97
C ILE A 617 9.17 1.45 -15.70
N GLY A 618 9.06 0.31 -15.04
CA GLY A 618 9.24 -1.04 -15.57
C GLY A 618 7.94 -1.84 -15.48
N SER A 619 8.02 -3.14 -15.77
CA SER A 619 6.86 -4.04 -15.75
C SER A 619 7.26 -5.45 -15.31
N VAL A 620 6.47 -6.11 -14.46
CA VAL A 620 6.65 -7.54 -14.18
C VAL A 620 6.32 -8.43 -15.39
N ALA A 621 5.71 -7.86 -16.42
CA ALA A 621 5.49 -8.46 -17.73
C ALA A 621 6.14 -7.54 -18.77
N PRO A 622 7.46 -7.69 -19.05
CA PRO A 622 8.18 -6.78 -19.93
C PRO A 622 7.63 -6.82 -21.36
N GLY A 623 7.61 -5.67 -22.03
CA GLY A 623 7.03 -5.54 -23.36
C GLY A 623 6.66 -4.12 -23.75
N ASP A 624 6.16 -3.98 -24.98
CA ASP A 624 5.66 -2.72 -25.50
C ASP A 624 4.34 -2.32 -24.85
N VAL A 625 4.26 -1.04 -24.50
CA VAL A 625 3.07 -0.37 -23.99
C VAL A 625 2.81 0.92 -24.78
N PRO A 626 1.56 1.39 -24.86
CA PRO A 626 1.28 2.72 -25.39
C PRO A 626 2.06 3.78 -24.61
N ALA A 627 2.78 4.66 -25.33
CA ALA A 627 3.45 5.80 -24.74
C ALA A 627 2.49 7.01 -24.65
N ILE A 628 2.96 8.09 -24.02
CA ILE A 628 2.15 9.30 -23.77
C ILE A 628 1.77 10.00 -25.07
N GLN A 629 2.65 9.95 -26.08
CA GLN A 629 2.38 10.52 -27.39
C GLN A 629 1.51 9.54 -28.19
N GLU A 630 0.37 10.04 -28.69
CA GLU A 630 -0.57 9.25 -29.47
C GLU A 630 0.12 8.61 -30.68
N GLY A 631 -0.07 7.30 -30.87
CA GLY A 631 0.57 6.53 -31.94
C GLY A 631 2.01 6.07 -31.66
N SER A 632 2.60 6.42 -30.51
CA SER A 632 3.94 5.94 -30.10
C SER A 632 3.88 4.79 -29.09
N SER A 633 4.97 4.02 -28.99
CA SER A 633 5.14 2.95 -28.00
C SER A 633 6.36 3.18 -27.11
N SER A 634 6.34 2.55 -25.94
CA SER A 634 7.44 2.49 -24.99
C SER A 634 7.66 1.03 -24.61
N TYR A 635 8.92 0.62 -24.44
CA TYR A 635 9.22 -0.70 -23.92
C TYR A 635 9.49 -0.65 -22.41
N ARG A 636 8.74 -1.44 -21.63
CA ARG A 636 8.93 -1.55 -20.18
C ARG A 636 9.72 -2.79 -19.84
N HIS A 637 10.81 -2.59 -19.12
CA HIS A 637 11.69 -3.66 -18.67
C HIS A 637 11.30 -4.20 -17.28
N ASP A 638 11.55 -5.49 -17.07
CA ASP A 638 11.89 -6.03 -15.76
C ASP A 638 13.41 -5.99 -15.55
N VAL A 639 13.91 -6.48 -14.41
CA VAL A 639 15.37 -6.47 -14.16
C VAL A 639 16.13 -7.31 -15.20
N GLY A 640 15.57 -8.44 -15.62
CA GLY A 640 16.25 -9.38 -16.54
C GLY A 640 16.36 -8.84 -17.96
N THR A 641 15.27 -8.29 -18.50
CA THR A 641 15.27 -7.67 -19.83
C THR A 641 16.07 -6.37 -19.84
N PHE A 642 16.15 -5.64 -18.72
CA PHE A 642 17.05 -4.49 -18.60
C PHE A 642 18.52 -4.94 -18.58
N ALA A 643 18.85 -6.04 -17.92
CA ALA A 643 20.20 -6.62 -18.00
C ALA A 643 20.59 -7.00 -19.43
N ALA A 644 19.68 -7.64 -20.17
CA ALA A 644 19.89 -7.99 -21.58
C ALA A 644 20.12 -6.76 -22.49
N LEU A 645 19.47 -5.63 -22.20
CA LEU A 645 19.74 -4.36 -22.91
C LEU A 645 21.20 -3.92 -22.74
N TRP A 646 21.75 -4.04 -21.53
CA TRP A 646 23.13 -3.67 -21.22
C TRP A 646 24.15 -4.70 -21.72
N ASP A 647 23.79 -5.97 -21.78
CA ASP A 647 24.62 -6.99 -22.45
C ASP A 647 24.82 -6.64 -23.94
N GLN A 648 23.74 -6.26 -24.64
CA GLN A 648 23.82 -5.81 -26.04
C GLN A 648 24.60 -4.51 -26.21
N ALA A 649 24.43 -3.56 -25.28
CA ALA A 649 25.24 -2.35 -25.29
C ALA A 649 26.73 -2.67 -25.07
N GLY A 650 27.03 -3.63 -24.20
CA GLY A 650 28.37 -4.17 -23.96
C GLY A 650 29.00 -4.78 -25.20
N GLU A 651 28.27 -5.69 -25.87
CA GLU A 651 28.70 -6.30 -27.15
C GLU A 651 29.01 -5.23 -28.22
N ALA A 652 28.14 -4.24 -28.36
CA ALA A 652 28.30 -3.18 -29.37
C ALA A 652 29.43 -2.18 -29.06
N THR A 653 29.92 -2.14 -27.82
CA THR A 653 30.96 -1.19 -27.37
C THR A 653 32.25 -1.85 -26.92
N GLY A 654 32.31 -3.18 -26.90
CA GLY A 654 33.45 -3.94 -26.39
C GLY A 654 33.66 -3.77 -24.88
N THR A 655 32.57 -3.64 -24.11
CA THR A 655 32.60 -3.42 -22.65
C THR A 655 31.78 -4.48 -21.91
N ARG A 656 32.02 -4.66 -20.61
CA ARG A 656 31.25 -5.61 -19.78
C ARG A 656 30.49 -4.90 -18.67
N TRP A 657 29.23 -5.31 -18.47
CA TRP A 657 28.33 -4.67 -17.53
C TRP A 657 27.75 -5.67 -16.53
N LYS A 658 27.56 -5.21 -15.29
CA LYS A 658 26.80 -5.90 -14.25
C LYS A 658 25.57 -5.06 -13.93
N VAL A 659 24.38 -5.63 -14.11
CA VAL A 659 23.11 -4.96 -13.79
C VAL A 659 22.53 -5.51 -12.49
N GLU A 660 22.24 -4.61 -11.57
CA GLU A 660 21.55 -4.87 -10.31
C GLU A 660 20.28 -4.02 -10.29
N GLY A 661 19.15 -4.59 -9.89
CA GLY A 661 17.91 -3.84 -9.86
C GLY A 661 16.84 -4.48 -8.98
N THR A 662 15.92 -3.64 -8.54
CA THR A 662 14.75 -4.04 -7.74
C THR A 662 13.48 -3.49 -8.36
N MET A 663 12.37 -4.20 -8.16
CA MET A 663 11.06 -3.78 -8.62
C MET A 663 10.10 -3.66 -7.46
N ASP A 664 9.43 -2.52 -7.34
CA ASP A 664 8.43 -2.26 -6.31
C ASP A 664 7.26 -1.42 -6.84
N MET A 665 6.29 -1.12 -5.97
CA MET A 665 5.10 -0.33 -6.31
C MET A 665 5.27 1.17 -5.98
N VAL A 666 6.43 1.61 -5.53
CA VAL A 666 6.61 2.98 -5.03
C VAL A 666 6.54 3.97 -6.19
N GLY A 667 5.61 4.91 -6.12
CA GLY A 667 5.42 5.93 -7.16
C GLY A 667 4.70 5.44 -8.41
N ILE A 668 4.17 4.21 -8.41
CA ILE A 668 3.28 3.70 -9.46
C ILE A 668 1.85 4.19 -9.19
N ASN A 669 1.28 4.88 -10.15
CA ASN A 669 -0.08 5.33 -10.17
C ASN A 669 -0.93 4.45 -11.10
N THR A 670 -1.52 3.37 -10.56
CA THR A 670 -2.41 2.47 -11.32
C THR A 670 -3.73 3.11 -11.82
N SER A 671 -4.00 4.38 -11.46
CA SER A 671 -5.08 5.16 -12.07
C SER A 671 -4.64 5.96 -13.29
N SER A 672 -3.32 6.04 -13.57
CA SER A 672 -2.77 6.65 -14.78
C SER A 672 -3.16 5.84 -16.01
N PRO A 673 -3.55 6.47 -17.13
CA PRO A 673 -3.89 5.76 -18.36
C PRO A 673 -2.71 5.00 -18.97
N VAL A 674 -1.48 5.38 -18.62
CA VAL A 674 -0.26 4.74 -19.10
C VAL A 674 0.26 3.66 -18.16
N GLU A 675 -0.14 3.62 -16.89
CA GLU A 675 0.36 2.63 -15.91
C GLU A 675 -0.72 1.56 -15.63
N ASP A 676 -0.31 0.30 -15.60
CA ASP A 676 -1.20 -0.86 -15.45
C ASP A 676 -0.85 -1.71 -14.21
N GLU A 677 -1.53 -2.83 -14.01
CA GLU A 677 -1.30 -3.73 -12.88
C GLU A 677 0.08 -4.41 -12.89
N ASN A 678 0.74 -4.43 -14.05
CA ASN A 678 2.08 -5.00 -14.21
C ASN A 678 3.17 -3.95 -13.95
N SER A 679 2.82 -2.68 -14.00
CA SER A 679 3.77 -1.56 -13.87
C SER A 679 4.42 -1.57 -12.49
N ARG A 680 5.75 -1.45 -12.46
CA ARG A 680 6.57 -1.37 -11.26
C ARG A 680 7.57 -0.25 -11.41
N ARG A 681 8.02 0.33 -10.31
CA ARG A 681 9.24 1.13 -10.33
C ARG A 681 10.42 0.17 -10.47
N LEU A 682 11.17 0.30 -11.55
CA LEU A 682 12.47 -0.35 -11.74
C LEU A 682 13.55 0.61 -11.23
N LEU A 683 14.15 0.27 -10.10
CA LEU A 683 15.35 0.93 -9.57
C LEU A 683 16.56 0.12 -10.03
N PHE A 684 17.58 0.75 -10.60
CA PHE A 684 18.70 0.04 -11.21
C PHE A 684 20.06 0.70 -10.94
N THR A 685 21.08 -0.15 -10.92
CA THR A 685 22.51 0.18 -10.97
C THR A 685 23.17 -0.70 -12.02
N VAL A 686 23.88 -0.08 -12.94
CA VAL A 686 24.61 -0.76 -14.02
C VAL A 686 26.07 -0.41 -13.87
N THR A 687 26.89 -1.36 -13.47
CA THR A 687 28.30 -1.16 -13.21
C THR A 687 29.13 -1.62 -14.39
N ARG A 688 30.02 -0.76 -14.89
CA ARG A 688 31.00 -1.15 -15.90
C ARG A 688 32.14 -1.93 -15.23
N VAL A 689 32.23 -3.21 -15.55
CA VAL A 689 33.23 -4.13 -14.97
C VAL A 689 34.54 -4.07 -15.76
N GLU A 690 34.45 -3.93 -17.10
CA GLU A 690 35.59 -3.89 -18.05
C GLU A 690 35.37 -2.79 -19.11
#